data_AF-A0A7C3TPE0-F1
#
_entry.id   AF-A0A7C3TPE0-F1
#
_cell.length_a   1.000
_cell.length_b   1.000
_cell.length_c   1.000
_cell.angle_alpha   90.00
_cell.angle_beta   90.00
_cell.angle_gamma   90.00
#
_symmetry.space_group_name_H-M   'P 1'
#
loop_
_entity.id
_entity.type
_entity.pdbx_description
1 polymer ?
#
loop_
_entity_poly.entity_id
_entity_poly.type
_entity_poly.pdbx_seq_one_letter_code
_entity_poly.pdbx_strand_id
1 'polypeptide(L)'
;MSESTAGIMGEAQKQRWLKYGANTIAASLLVVVLTVLVVWVTSADFHIGGRRVRFRTTYDTTAAGLYSLKPQTLKLIRENKSPITIVSLYTRVRPSGEGAENPSEFAQTVADLLDEYQRRGNRIEVQVVDPVSQPYKVDQLIEKVTEKYGGEIEKYRKVVTDYKGVYEEINKLAEGEVNRFRTLTGEIVIEDRELARTLMLTGATIQDVPERLKEVQEDIEKWLKQKPPDFRSATNSINSGMSLMSRLLNKIITDFDRGKDDKKVPEALRKIMADGLPNYRRMKELADDMEKRCKELGELKLDDLRRSLQQKDVILVMGETDMRVISRDKVWQEIALGARAGQLTGRNRYRFAGEQQITGAILAVQGGKDRKKTKVVFVRPGGQPLTNPGIPGFIEGGPFSRIAERLRDYNFEVQEKDLTGTWAMQAQMRGSFAPPEPSDEEIKDAIWVVLAASGRSMMGGPESIGAKVAEHLKAGRPALILAMNAPRGDSLSEALDEWGVKIRTDLVAVHEELPPPQGRVTDPVENALRWPPIFVIKDYGDHPMVRPIRSLDGVLVPLVPIETTPKEGCVATKIIPVPTPKGIKVWGESNVEDALNPRTRRVEFNPPKPGEVGGDVPPPLFGGAVVERTSDGARLVVLGSAEFAMNHILEFNDLELEREGRFVSRFPGNSELFCNAIFWLAKMDTMIATSPAAMEMSRIKEMSAAADRFWRIVVLLVVLPLAVLVAGVLVFLSRRD
;
A
#
# COMPACT_ATOMS: atom_id res chain seq x y z
N MET A 1 -32.15 -79.27 -35.51
CA MET A 1 -30.81 -79.06 -36.10
C MET A 1 -30.99 -78.17 -37.32
N SER A 2 -30.61 -76.89 -37.22
CA SER A 2 -30.61 -75.97 -38.36
C SER A 2 -29.39 -75.06 -38.25
N GLU A 3 -28.52 -75.13 -39.26
CA GLU A 3 -27.47 -74.15 -39.52
C GLU A 3 -28.08 -72.86 -40.09
N SER A 4 -27.52 -71.72 -39.70
CA SER A 4 -27.77 -70.41 -40.32
C SER A 4 -26.56 -69.50 -40.04
N THR A 5 -25.63 -69.43 -40.97
CA THR A 5 -24.60 -68.39 -41.06
C THR A 5 -24.91 -67.47 -42.23
N ALA A 6 -25.69 -66.41 -41.95
CA ALA A 6 -25.92 -65.32 -42.89
C ALA A 6 -24.86 -64.22 -42.70
N GLY A 7 -24.28 -63.79 -43.81
CA GLY A 7 -23.16 -62.86 -43.88
C GLY A 7 -23.49 -61.42 -43.44
N ILE A 8 -22.44 -60.76 -42.95
CA ILE A 8 -22.44 -59.36 -42.54
C ILE A 8 -22.22 -58.48 -43.79
N MET A 9 -23.26 -57.76 -44.25
CA MET A 9 -23.12 -56.63 -45.18
C MET A 9 -22.78 -55.36 -44.40
N GLY A 10 -21.61 -54.76 -44.66
CA GLY A 10 -21.23 -53.46 -44.09
C GLY A 10 -21.96 -52.30 -44.77
N GLU A 11 -22.50 -51.36 -43.98
CA GLU A 11 -23.15 -50.12 -44.46
C GLU A 11 -22.22 -49.28 -45.35
N ALA A 12 -22.74 -48.77 -46.47
CA ALA A 12 -21.97 -47.99 -47.45
C ALA A 12 -21.57 -46.59 -46.92
N GLN A 13 -20.35 -46.15 -47.22
CA GLN A 13 -19.72 -44.90 -46.77
C GLN A 13 -20.58 -43.62 -47.03
N LYS A 14 -21.41 -43.61 -48.08
CA LYS A 14 -22.38 -42.53 -48.36
C LYS A 14 -23.47 -42.42 -47.29
N GLN A 15 -23.93 -43.54 -46.72
CA GLN A 15 -24.92 -43.53 -45.63
C GLN A 15 -24.32 -43.02 -44.32
N ARG A 16 -23.03 -43.26 -44.07
CA ARG A 16 -22.30 -42.67 -42.93
C ARG A 16 -22.10 -41.16 -43.11
N TRP A 17 -21.73 -40.68 -44.29
CA TRP A 17 -21.62 -39.25 -44.57
C TRP A 17 -22.95 -38.50 -44.42
N LEU A 18 -24.06 -39.09 -44.88
CA LEU A 18 -25.39 -38.52 -44.69
C LEU A 18 -25.86 -38.59 -43.23
N LYS A 19 -25.67 -39.72 -42.53
CA LYS A 19 -26.10 -39.86 -41.12
C LYS A 19 -25.26 -38.99 -40.17
N TYR A 20 -23.94 -38.98 -40.29
CA TYR A 20 -23.07 -38.22 -39.40
C TYR A 20 -22.91 -36.76 -39.83
N GLY A 21 -22.82 -36.48 -41.13
CA GLY A 21 -22.73 -35.11 -41.65
C GLY A 21 -24.00 -34.29 -41.42
N ALA A 22 -25.19 -34.89 -41.60
CA ALA A 22 -26.44 -34.20 -41.27
C ALA A 22 -26.60 -33.96 -39.76
N ASN A 23 -26.10 -34.86 -38.91
CA ASN A 23 -26.16 -34.69 -37.46
C ASN A 23 -25.23 -33.57 -36.98
N THR A 24 -24.04 -33.45 -37.58
CA THR A 24 -23.14 -32.33 -37.30
C THR A 24 -23.73 -31.00 -37.78
N ILE A 25 -24.33 -30.94 -38.97
CA ILE A 25 -24.99 -29.73 -39.47
C ILE A 25 -26.18 -29.34 -38.59
N ALA A 26 -27.01 -30.30 -38.17
CA ALA A 26 -28.13 -30.05 -37.28
C ALA A 26 -27.67 -29.58 -35.89
N ALA A 27 -26.63 -30.18 -35.32
CA ALA A 27 -26.04 -29.73 -34.06
C ALA A 27 -25.45 -28.32 -34.18
N SER A 28 -24.74 -28.02 -35.27
CA SER A 28 -24.22 -26.68 -35.54
C SER A 28 -25.34 -25.64 -35.68
N LEU A 29 -26.43 -25.97 -36.40
CA LEU A 29 -27.60 -25.09 -36.51
C LEU A 29 -28.29 -24.89 -35.16
N LEU A 30 -28.41 -25.93 -34.33
CA LEU A 30 -28.98 -25.84 -32.99
C LEU A 30 -28.14 -24.91 -32.09
N VAL A 31 -26.82 -25.03 -32.12
CA VAL A 31 -25.93 -24.13 -31.36
C VAL A 31 -26.09 -22.69 -31.83
N VAL A 32 -26.19 -22.46 -33.14
CA VAL A 32 -26.42 -21.12 -33.69
C VAL A 32 -27.77 -20.55 -33.24
N VAL A 33 -28.84 -21.35 -33.28
CA VAL A 33 -30.18 -20.92 -32.84
C VAL A 33 -30.21 -20.62 -31.34
N LEU A 34 -29.59 -21.47 -30.50
CA LEU A 34 -29.45 -21.20 -29.06
C LEU A 34 -28.65 -19.93 -28.79
N THR A 35 -27.57 -19.71 -29.55
CA THR A 35 -26.77 -18.49 -29.46
C THR A 35 -27.60 -17.25 -29.80
N VAL A 36 -28.37 -17.28 -30.90
CA VAL A 36 -29.26 -16.19 -31.29
C VAL A 36 -30.34 -15.96 -30.23
N LEU A 37 -30.93 -17.02 -29.67
CA LEU A 37 -31.95 -16.92 -28.64
C LEU A 37 -31.40 -16.31 -27.35
N VAL A 38 -30.19 -16.69 -26.92
CA VAL A 38 -29.50 -16.07 -25.78
C VAL A 38 -29.21 -14.59 -26.04
N VAL A 39 -28.74 -14.24 -27.25
CA VAL A 39 -28.51 -12.84 -27.63
C VAL A 39 -29.84 -12.06 -27.62
N TRP A 40 -30.92 -12.64 -28.12
CA TRP A 40 -32.24 -12.01 -28.13
C TRP A 40 -32.79 -11.80 -26.71
N VAL A 41 -32.73 -12.81 -25.84
CA VAL A 41 -33.20 -12.70 -24.44
C VAL A 41 -32.37 -11.69 -23.63
N THR A 42 -31.08 -11.56 -23.91
CA THR A 42 -30.21 -10.59 -23.22
C THR A 42 -30.31 -9.16 -23.76
N SER A 43 -30.79 -8.98 -25.00
CA SER A 43 -30.92 -7.67 -25.65
C SER A 43 -32.35 -7.13 -25.72
N ALA A 44 -33.38 -7.97 -25.58
CA ALA A 44 -34.78 -7.59 -25.71
C ALA A 44 -35.36 -6.93 -24.43
N ASP A 45 -36.27 -5.98 -24.65
CA ASP A 45 -37.04 -5.31 -23.60
C ASP A 45 -38.33 -6.09 -23.29
N PHE A 46 -38.33 -6.90 -22.21
CA PHE A 46 -39.52 -7.67 -21.80
C PHE A 46 -40.46 -6.82 -20.95
N HIS A 47 -41.76 -6.91 -21.21
CA HIS A 47 -42.80 -6.25 -20.43
C HIS A 47 -43.61 -7.32 -19.69
N ILE A 48 -43.40 -7.45 -18.39
CA ILE A 48 -44.10 -8.41 -17.53
C ILE A 48 -44.81 -7.60 -16.44
N GLY A 49 -46.15 -7.73 -16.35
CA GLY A 49 -46.94 -7.06 -15.31
C GLY A 49 -46.85 -5.53 -15.30
N GLY A 50 -46.76 -4.89 -16.47
CA GLY A 50 -46.68 -3.42 -16.59
C GLY A 50 -45.32 -2.80 -16.25
N ARG A 51 -44.29 -3.61 -15.94
CA ARG A 51 -42.90 -3.15 -15.76
C ARG A 51 -42.01 -3.60 -16.91
N ARG A 52 -41.16 -2.69 -17.40
CA ARG A 52 -40.03 -3.01 -18.28
C ARG A 52 -38.98 -3.77 -17.46
N VAL A 53 -38.74 -5.02 -17.81
CA VAL A 53 -37.68 -5.86 -17.24
C VAL A 53 -36.59 -5.99 -18.30
N ARG A 54 -35.43 -5.38 -18.03
CA ARG A 54 -34.20 -5.60 -18.79
C ARG A 54 -33.37 -6.65 -18.07
N PHE A 55 -33.11 -7.78 -18.74
CA PHE A 55 -32.12 -8.77 -18.28
C PHE A 55 -30.69 -8.32 -18.64
N ARG A 56 -30.28 -7.13 -18.18
CA ARG A 56 -28.88 -6.70 -18.23
C ARG A 56 -28.14 -7.28 -17.04
N THR A 57 -27.84 -8.57 -17.09
CA THR A 57 -26.87 -9.18 -16.18
C THR A 57 -25.63 -9.53 -16.99
N THR A 58 -24.59 -8.70 -16.87
CA THR A 58 -23.26 -9.03 -17.36
C THR A 58 -22.60 -9.96 -16.35
N TYR A 59 -22.44 -11.22 -16.76
CA TYR A 59 -21.63 -12.18 -16.03
C TYR A 59 -20.24 -12.16 -16.64
N ASP A 60 -19.24 -11.85 -15.82
CA ASP A 60 -17.86 -11.99 -16.22
C ASP A 60 -17.50 -13.48 -16.21
N THR A 61 -17.40 -14.05 -17.41
CA THR A 61 -17.04 -15.45 -17.62
C THR A 61 -15.53 -15.66 -17.69
N THR A 62 -14.72 -14.61 -17.54
CA THR A 62 -13.28 -14.78 -17.44
C THR A 62 -12.95 -15.48 -16.12
N ALA A 63 -12.05 -16.46 -16.16
CA ALA A 63 -11.71 -17.25 -14.99
C ALA A 63 -11.29 -16.36 -13.79
N ALA A 64 -10.57 -15.27 -14.06
CA ALA A 64 -10.07 -14.33 -13.05
C ALA A 64 -11.06 -13.23 -12.66
N GLY A 65 -12.22 -13.10 -13.31
CA GLY A 65 -13.10 -11.96 -13.13
C GLY A 65 -12.40 -10.64 -13.48
N LEU A 66 -11.76 -10.58 -14.65
CA LEU A 66 -10.93 -9.44 -15.09
C LEU A 66 -11.73 -8.15 -15.31
N TYR A 67 -13.03 -8.28 -15.54
CA TYR A 67 -13.97 -7.19 -15.82
C TYR A 67 -15.02 -7.02 -14.71
N SER A 68 -14.76 -7.58 -13.53
CA SER A 68 -15.62 -7.48 -12.35
C SER A 68 -14.83 -7.02 -11.14
N LEU A 69 -15.47 -6.21 -10.30
CA LEU A 69 -14.91 -5.83 -9.00
C LEU A 69 -14.74 -7.06 -8.11
N LYS A 70 -13.66 -7.04 -7.35
CA LYS A 70 -13.21 -8.15 -6.53
C LYS A 70 -13.96 -8.15 -5.20
N PRO A 71 -13.97 -9.30 -4.47
CA PRO A 71 -14.80 -9.45 -3.28
C PRO A 71 -14.54 -8.37 -2.21
N GLN A 72 -13.28 -7.97 -2.02
CA GLN A 72 -12.89 -6.91 -1.09
C GLN A 72 -13.58 -5.59 -1.44
N THR A 73 -13.45 -5.17 -2.69
CA THR A 73 -14.06 -3.95 -3.23
C THR A 73 -15.57 -3.99 -3.11
N LEU A 74 -16.21 -5.10 -3.52
CA LEU A 74 -17.66 -5.28 -3.44
C LEU A 74 -18.18 -5.16 -2.00
N LYS A 75 -17.48 -5.75 -1.03
CA LYS A 75 -17.86 -5.67 0.39
C LYS A 75 -17.80 -4.22 0.88
N LEU A 76 -16.71 -3.51 0.57
CA LEU A 76 -16.53 -2.10 0.94
C LEU A 76 -17.60 -1.17 0.35
N ILE A 77 -17.88 -1.29 -0.96
CA ILE A 77 -18.78 -0.35 -1.65
C ILE A 77 -20.26 -0.62 -1.39
N ARG A 78 -20.64 -1.86 -1.07
CA ARG A 78 -22.03 -2.22 -0.70
C ARG A 78 -22.38 -1.75 0.71
N GLU A 79 -21.43 -1.79 1.63
CA GLU A 79 -21.59 -1.36 3.02
C GLU A 79 -21.33 0.15 3.21
N ASN A 80 -21.08 0.88 2.12
CA ASN A 80 -20.71 2.28 2.15
C ASN A 80 -21.81 3.15 2.81
N LYS A 81 -21.42 3.89 3.86
CA LYS A 81 -22.32 4.71 4.67
C LYS A 81 -22.56 6.11 4.09
N SER A 82 -21.58 6.67 3.38
CA SER A 82 -21.60 8.04 2.87
C SER A 82 -21.52 8.09 1.33
N PRO A 83 -22.05 9.14 0.67
CA PRO A 83 -21.92 9.31 -0.77
C PRO A 83 -20.47 9.56 -1.16
N ILE A 84 -20.03 8.86 -2.21
CA ILE A 84 -18.70 9.01 -2.80
C ILE A 84 -18.83 9.38 -4.26
N THR A 85 -18.12 10.42 -4.68
CA THR A 85 -18.01 10.79 -6.09
C THR A 85 -16.60 10.48 -6.57
N ILE A 86 -16.47 9.72 -7.66
CA ILE A 86 -15.19 9.41 -8.28
C ILE A 86 -15.11 10.13 -9.63
N VAL A 87 -14.07 10.94 -9.83
CA VAL A 87 -13.90 11.72 -11.06
C VAL A 87 -12.61 11.32 -11.75
N SER A 88 -12.70 10.82 -12.99
CA SER A 88 -11.54 10.56 -13.84
C SER A 88 -11.24 11.76 -14.72
N LEU A 89 -9.98 12.18 -14.73
CA LEU A 89 -9.43 13.26 -15.54
C LEU A 89 -8.46 12.75 -16.63
N TYR A 90 -8.72 11.54 -17.13
CA TYR A 90 -7.91 10.92 -18.19
C TYR A 90 -8.18 11.54 -19.56
N THR A 91 -7.10 11.84 -20.29
CA THR A 91 -7.16 12.40 -21.64
C THR A 91 -7.26 11.31 -22.71
N ARG A 92 -8.22 11.45 -23.65
CA ARG A 92 -8.46 10.46 -24.72
C ARG A 92 -7.72 10.76 -26.02
N VAL A 93 -7.19 11.97 -26.20
CA VAL A 93 -6.50 12.42 -27.43
C VAL A 93 -5.12 13.00 -27.08
N ARG A 94 -4.04 12.50 -27.72
CA ARG A 94 -2.71 13.16 -27.74
C ARG A 94 -2.45 13.76 -29.13
N PRO A 95 -1.70 14.88 -29.22
CA PRO A 95 -1.07 15.28 -30.46
C PRO A 95 -0.12 14.17 -30.92
N SER A 96 -0.29 13.77 -32.18
CA SER A 96 0.44 12.69 -32.84
C SER A 96 1.96 12.93 -32.83
N GLY A 97 2.69 11.98 -32.25
CA GLY A 97 4.13 11.81 -32.40
C GLY A 97 4.45 10.31 -32.52
N GLU A 98 5.34 9.94 -33.41
CA GLU A 98 5.75 8.55 -33.63
C GLU A 98 6.34 7.96 -32.34
N GLY A 99 5.78 6.82 -31.88
CA GLY A 99 6.18 6.14 -30.65
C GLY A 99 5.35 6.46 -29.40
N ALA A 100 4.40 7.40 -29.47
CA ALA A 100 3.54 7.73 -28.33
C ALA A 100 2.50 6.63 -28.05
N GLU A 101 2.51 6.10 -26.82
CA GLU A 101 1.48 5.21 -26.26
C GLU A 101 0.06 5.73 -26.53
N ASN A 102 -0.88 4.83 -26.83
CA ASN A 102 -2.27 5.18 -27.16
C ASN A 102 -3.04 5.63 -25.90
N PRO A 103 -3.26 6.94 -25.68
CA PRO A 103 -3.87 7.47 -24.45
C PRO A 103 -5.32 6.98 -24.26
N SER A 104 -5.99 6.68 -25.37
CA SER A 104 -7.36 6.19 -25.39
C SER A 104 -7.51 4.85 -24.67
N GLU A 105 -6.49 3.98 -24.68
CA GLU A 105 -6.56 2.66 -24.06
C GLU A 105 -6.49 2.75 -22.53
N PHE A 106 -5.59 3.59 -22.01
CA PHE A 106 -5.49 3.90 -20.58
C PHE A 106 -6.79 4.53 -20.05
N ALA A 107 -7.30 5.53 -20.76
CA ALA A 107 -8.53 6.22 -20.39
C ALA A 107 -9.76 5.29 -20.43
N GLN A 108 -9.84 4.40 -21.42
CA GLN A 108 -10.95 3.45 -21.53
C GLN A 108 -10.91 2.42 -20.40
N THR A 109 -9.75 1.84 -20.10
CA THR A 109 -9.58 0.86 -19.01
C THR A 109 -10.02 1.44 -17.67
N VAL A 110 -9.64 2.69 -17.38
CA VAL A 110 -10.08 3.40 -16.17
C VAL A 110 -11.59 3.67 -16.20
N ALA A 111 -12.14 4.11 -17.33
CA ALA A 111 -13.57 4.39 -17.44
C ALA A 111 -14.42 3.12 -17.22
N ASP A 112 -14.01 1.99 -17.79
CA ASP A 112 -14.70 0.71 -17.63
C ASP A 112 -14.68 0.22 -16.17
N LEU A 113 -13.52 0.37 -15.50
CA LEU A 113 -13.40 0.05 -14.08
C LEU A 113 -14.34 0.93 -13.24
N LEU A 114 -14.36 2.25 -13.48
CA LEU A 114 -15.22 3.17 -12.74
C LEU A 114 -16.70 2.89 -12.97
N ASP A 115 -17.11 2.53 -14.18
CA ASP A 115 -18.50 2.16 -14.46
C ASP A 115 -18.93 0.94 -13.65
N GLU A 116 -18.05 -0.03 -13.39
CA GLU A 116 -18.34 -1.12 -12.46
C GLU A 116 -18.54 -0.63 -11.01
N TYR A 117 -17.74 0.34 -10.52
CA TYR A 117 -17.95 0.95 -9.20
C TYR A 117 -19.33 1.60 -9.08
N GLN A 118 -19.74 2.36 -10.10
CA GLN A 118 -21.07 2.99 -10.14
C GLN A 118 -22.19 1.95 -10.21
N ARG A 119 -22.04 0.91 -11.03
CA ARG A 119 -23.06 -0.14 -11.21
C ARG A 119 -23.25 -1.00 -9.96
N ARG A 120 -22.18 -1.27 -9.20
CA ARG A 120 -22.20 -2.18 -8.05
C ARG A 120 -22.30 -1.47 -6.69
N GLY A 121 -21.98 -0.17 -6.63
CA GLY A 121 -22.01 0.64 -5.41
C GLY A 121 -23.33 1.38 -5.23
N ASN A 122 -23.93 1.30 -4.03
CA ASN A 122 -25.24 1.93 -3.75
C ASN A 122 -25.18 3.46 -3.58
N ARG A 123 -23.98 4.01 -3.36
CA ARG A 123 -23.74 5.43 -3.05
C ARG A 123 -22.49 5.96 -3.76
N ILE A 124 -22.21 5.43 -4.95
CA ILE A 124 -21.06 5.84 -5.76
C ILE A 124 -21.55 6.51 -7.02
N GLU A 125 -21.11 7.75 -7.23
CA GLU A 125 -21.31 8.51 -8.46
C GLU A 125 -19.98 8.59 -9.21
N VAL A 126 -19.98 8.32 -10.51
CA VAL A 126 -18.78 8.42 -11.35
C VAL A 126 -18.94 9.51 -12.40
N GLN A 127 -17.88 10.28 -12.59
CA GLN A 127 -17.79 11.27 -13.66
C GLN A 127 -16.49 11.05 -14.44
N VAL A 128 -16.58 10.90 -15.76
CA VAL A 128 -15.40 10.83 -16.64
C VAL A 128 -15.34 12.14 -17.42
N VAL A 129 -14.30 12.94 -17.14
CA VAL A 129 -14.10 14.26 -17.71
C VAL A 129 -12.76 14.26 -18.43
N ASP A 130 -12.76 14.52 -19.73
CA ASP A 130 -11.51 14.72 -20.47
C ASP A 130 -11.10 16.20 -20.36
N PRO A 131 -9.99 16.55 -19.67
CA PRO A 131 -9.63 17.93 -19.40
C PRO A 131 -9.33 18.77 -20.66
N VAL A 132 -8.95 18.11 -21.76
CA VAL A 132 -8.57 18.78 -23.02
C VAL A 132 -9.82 19.11 -23.83
N SER A 133 -10.75 18.16 -23.95
CA SER A 133 -11.97 18.35 -24.72
C SER A 133 -13.11 18.99 -23.92
N GLN A 134 -13.09 18.93 -22.58
CA GLN A 134 -14.14 19.43 -21.70
C GLN A 134 -13.60 20.36 -20.59
N PRO A 135 -12.87 21.44 -20.92
CA PRO A 135 -12.28 22.34 -19.92
C PRO A 135 -13.32 22.97 -18.98
N TYR A 136 -14.53 23.29 -19.48
CA TYR A 136 -15.61 23.85 -18.67
C TYR A 136 -16.05 22.92 -17.53
N LYS A 137 -15.98 21.59 -17.69
CA LYS A 137 -16.32 20.64 -16.63
C LYS A 137 -15.23 20.59 -15.57
N VAL A 138 -13.98 20.84 -15.95
CA VAL A 138 -12.87 20.97 -15.01
C VAL A 138 -13.08 22.22 -14.16
N ASP A 139 -13.49 23.35 -14.76
CA ASP A 139 -13.81 24.57 -14.02
C ASP A 139 -14.96 24.34 -13.02
N GLN A 140 -16.04 23.67 -13.43
CA GLN A 140 -17.15 23.29 -12.54
C GLN A 140 -16.71 22.36 -11.40
N LEU A 141 -15.79 21.43 -11.69
CA LEU A 141 -15.23 20.53 -10.68
C LEU A 141 -14.39 21.30 -9.66
N ILE A 142 -13.57 22.25 -10.11
CA ILE A 142 -12.80 23.14 -9.23
C ILE A 142 -13.74 23.92 -8.32
N GLU A 143 -14.80 24.51 -8.88
CA GLU A 143 -15.79 25.25 -8.12
C GLU A 143 -16.47 24.37 -7.07
N LYS A 144 -16.94 23.18 -7.48
CA LYS A 144 -17.59 22.21 -6.57
C LYS A 144 -16.67 21.75 -5.44
N VAL A 145 -15.39 21.47 -5.72
CA VAL A 145 -14.42 21.07 -4.68
C VAL A 145 -14.10 22.26 -3.78
N THR A 146 -14.01 23.47 -4.33
CA THR A 146 -13.79 24.71 -3.55
C THR A 146 -14.97 24.99 -2.62
N GLU A 147 -16.21 24.86 -3.09
CA GLU A 147 -17.40 25.03 -2.25
C GLU A 147 -17.45 23.96 -1.15
N LYS A 148 -17.21 22.70 -1.50
CA LYS A 148 -17.38 21.56 -0.59
C LYS A 148 -16.27 21.44 0.47
N TYR A 149 -15.01 21.64 0.08
CA TYR A 149 -13.85 21.44 0.95
C TYR A 149 -13.12 22.74 1.31
N GLY A 150 -13.55 23.87 0.75
CA GLY A 150 -12.94 25.18 0.96
C GLY A 150 -13.16 25.79 2.34
N GLY A 151 -13.87 25.12 3.26
CA GLY A 151 -13.99 25.59 4.64
C GLY A 151 -12.64 25.81 5.35
N GLU A 152 -11.59 25.08 4.96
CA GLU A 152 -10.22 25.34 5.46
C GLU A 152 -9.50 26.48 4.70
N ILE A 153 -9.91 26.80 3.46
CA ILE A 153 -9.34 27.92 2.69
C ILE A 153 -9.53 29.22 3.44
N GLU A 154 -10.66 29.41 4.14
CA GLU A 154 -10.92 30.66 4.86
C GLU A 154 -9.87 30.94 5.94
N LYS A 155 -9.30 29.89 6.57
CA LYS A 155 -8.18 30.07 7.52
C LYS A 155 -6.93 30.60 6.81
N TYR A 156 -6.61 30.05 5.65
CA TYR A 156 -5.47 30.51 4.84
C TYR A 156 -5.70 31.91 4.25
N ARG A 157 -6.90 32.16 3.70
CA ARG A 157 -7.32 33.46 3.18
C ARG A 157 -7.17 34.52 4.26
N LYS A 158 -7.63 34.24 5.48
CA LYS A 158 -7.48 35.16 6.62
C LYS A 158 -6.01 35.47 6.89
N VAL A 159 -5.12 34.48 6.95
CA VAL A 159 -3.68 34.73 7.15
C VAL A 159 -3.08 35.58 6.04
N VAL A 160 -3.41 35.29 4.78
CA VAL A 160 -2.93 36.08 3.63
C VAL A 160 -3.50 37.51 3.65
N THR A 161 -4.75 37.69 4.08
CA THR A 161 -5.38 39.01 4.19
C THR A 161 -4.76 39.82 5.32
N ASP A 162 -4.57 39.21 6.49
CA ASP A 162 -3.98 39.83 7.67
C ASP A 162 -2.50 40.19 7.45
N TYR A 163 -1.78 39.42 6.64
CA TYR A 163 -0.40 39.72 6.25
C TYR A 163 -0.26 41.09 5.59
N LYS A 164 -1.26 41.55 4.83
CA LYS A 164 -1.21 42.88 4.19
C LYS A 164 -0.99 44.00 5.20
N GLY A 165 -1.70 43.97 6.33
CA GLY A 165 -1.53 44.95 7.40
C GLY A 165 -0.17 44.84 8.08
N VAL A 166 0.31 43.61 8.30
CA VAL A 166 1.64 43.35 8.87
C VAL A 166 2.76 43.85 7.95
N TYR A 167 2.66 43.59 6.64
CA TYR A 167 3.58 44.10 5.64
C TYR A 167 3.64 45.63 5.65
N GLU A 168 2.49 46.31 5.65
CA GLU A 168 2.43 47.78 5.69
C GLU A 168 3.09 48.35 6.97
N GLU A 169 2.85 47.74 8.13
CA GLU A 169 3.46 48.18 9.40
C GLU A 169 4.98 47.95 9.42
N ILE A 170 5.45 46.75 9.04
CA ILE A 170 6.89 46.44 9.01
C ILE A 170 7.60 47.31 7.96
N ASN A 171 7.04 47.46 6.75
CA ASN A 171 7.67 48.25 5.70
C ASN A 171 7.82 49.72 6.10
N LYS A 172 6.78 50.31 6.72
CA LYS A 172 6.84 51.69 7.23
C LYS A 172 7.92 51.87 8.30
N LEU A 173 8.05 50.93 9.23
CA LEU A 173 9.09 50.97 10.26
C LEU A 173 10.49 50.82 9.64
N ALA A 174 10.64 49.87 8.71
CA ALA A 174 11.91 49.60 8.03
C ALA A 174 12.38 50.79 7.19
N GLU A 175 11.52 51.41 6.38
CA GLU A 175 11.85 52.61 5.62
C GLU A 175 12.27 53.79 6.52
N GLY A 176 11.60 53.93 7.67
CA GLY A 176 11.96 54.91 8.70
C GLY A 176 13.37 54.68 9.24
N GLU A 177 13.72 53.43 9.53
CA GLU A 177 15.05 53.06 10.04
C GLU A 177 16.15 53.14 8.98
N VAL A 178 15.88 52.76 7.73
CA VAL A 178 16.82 52.92 6.60
C VAL A 178 17.21 54.38 6.43
N ASN A 179 16.23 55.29 6.50
CA ASN A 179 16.50 56.72 6.40
C ASN A 179 17.32 57.24 7.60
N ARG A 180 16.98 56.85 8.83
CA ARG A 180 17.77 57.21 10.02
C ARG A 180 19.21 56.72 9.91
N PHE A 181 19.40 55.47 9.50
CA PHE A 181 20.73 54.88 9.37
C PHE A 181 21.54 55.58 8.27
N ARG A 182 20.96 55.79 7.08
CA ARG A 182 21.64 56.41 5.92
C ARG A 182 22.06 57.87 6.18
N THR A 183 21.19 58.69 6.78
CA THR A 183 21.48 60.12 7.00
C THR A 183 22.67 60.33 7.93
N LEU A 184 22.96 59.39 8.82
CA LEU A 184 23.91 59.61 9.93
C LEU A 184 25.19 58.78 9.83
N THR A 185 25.21 57.63 9.14
CA THR A 185 26.47 56.88 8.92
C THR A 185 27.37 57.50 7.85
N GLY A 186 26.84 58.37 6.98
CA GLY A 186 27.62 59.08 5.97
C GLY A 186 28.58 60.13 6.55
N GLU A 187 28.37 60.54 7.81
CA GLU A 187 29.10 61.63 8.49
C GLU A 187 30.09 61.13 9.54
N ILE A 188 30.17 59.81 9.80
CA ILE A 188 30.89 59.24 10.94
C ILE A 188 32.08 58.40 10.45
N VAL A 189 33.29 58.78 10.85
CA VAL A 189 34.52 58.02 10.60
C VAL A 189 34.80 57.08 11.76
N ILE A 190 35.01 55.79 11.47
CA ILE A 190 35.27 54.75 12.46
C ILE A 190 36.66 54.19 12.24
N GLU A 191 37.56 54.41 13.21
CA GLU A 191 38.96 53.98 13.11
C GLU A 191 39.14 52.48 13.40
N ASP A 192 38.29 51.90 14.24
CA ASP A 192 38.33 50.47 14.56
C ASP A 192 37.80 49.63 13.39
N ARG A 193 38.69 48.80 12.82
CA ARG A 193 38.42 48.02 11.61
C ARG A 193 37.37 46.93 11.80
N GLU A 194 37.30 46.30 12.97
CA GLU A 194 36.29 45.26 13.24
C GLU A 194 34.92 45.89 13.48
N LEU A 195 34.89 47.02 14.19
CA LEU A 195 33.67 47.76 14.42
C LEU A 195 33.10 48.34 13.11
N ALA A 196 33.94 48.92 12.27
CA ALA A 196 33.55 49.42 10.96
C ALA A 196 32.96 48.30 10.07
N ARG A 197 33.58 47.11 10.08
CA ARG A 197 33.07 45.94 9.34
C ARG A 197 31.72 45.48 9.88
N THR A 198 31.55 45.44 11.20
CA THR A 198 30.29 45.03 11.83
C THR A 198 29.17 45.99 11.44
N LEU A 199 29.39 47.30 11.59
CA LEU A 199 28.42 48.33 11.20
C LEU A 199 28.09 48.34 9.71
N MET A 200 29.07 48.08 8.84
CA MET A 200 28.81 47.93 7.41
C MET A 200 27.89 46.74 7.12
N LEU A 201 28.13 45.59 7.76
CA LEU A 201 27.30 44.40 7.60
C LEU A 201 25.89 44.59 8.19
N THR A 202 25.77 45.22 9.35
CA THR A 202 24.47 45.55 9.96
C THR A 202 23.73 46.58 9.11
N GLY A 203 24.42 47.59 8.59
CA GLY A 203 23.87 48.60 7.69
C GLY A 203 23.36 48.03 6.37
N ALA A 204 24.13 47.14 5.74
CA ALA A 204 23.67 46.40 4.57
C ALA A 204 22.43 45.56 4.89
N THR A 205 22.41 44.91 6.06
CA THR A 205 21.25 44.13 6.51
C THR A 205 20.01 45.03 6.68
N ILE A 206 20.16 46.24 7.26
CA ILE A 206 19.07 47.21 7.43
C ILE A 206 18.53 47.67 6.07
N GLN A 207 19.41 47.94 5.11
CA GLN A 207 19.04 48.38 3.76
C GLN A 207 18.32 47.29 2.95
N ASP A 208 18.65 46.01 3.19
CA ASP A 208 18.04 44.88 2.48
C ASP A 208 16.60 44.56 2.95
N VAL A 209 16.22 44.97 4.17
CA VAL A 209 14.93 44.59 4.77
C VAL A 209 13.71 44.97 3.91
N PRO A 210 13.55 46.23 3.43
CA PRO A 210 12.41 46.60 2.61
C PRO A 210 12.30 45.81 1.30
N GLU A 211 13.43 45.57 0.62
CA GLU A 211 13.43 44.81 -0.64
C GLU A 211 13.04 43.35 -0.40
N ARG A 212 13.54 42.73 0.67
CA ARG A 212 13.15 41.36 1.07
C ARG A 212 11.65 41.26 1.38
N LEU A 213 11.09 42.25 2.08
CA LEU A 213 9.64 42.29 2.35
C LEU A 213 8.82 42.41 1.07
N LYS A 214 9.32 43.20 0.11
CA LYS A 214 8.70 43.39 -1.19
C LYS A 214 8.74 42.11 -2.04
N GLU A 215 9.87 41.39 -2.08
CA GLU A 215 10.00 40.08 -2.76
C GLU A 215 8.92 39.10 -2.25
N VAL A 216 8.72 39.03 -0.93
CA VAL A 216 7.69 38.17 -0.31
C VAL A 216 6.28 38.58 -0.76
N GLN A 217 6.00 39.89 -0.82
CA GLN A 217 4.71 40.42 -1.28
C GLN A 217 4.45 40.10 -2.75
N GLU A 218 5.46 40.22 -3.62
CA GLU A 218 5.36 39.88 -5.05
C GLU A 218 5.08 38.39 -5.28
N ASP A 219 5.74 37.51 -4.51
CA ASP A 219 5.49 36.07 -4.53
C ASP A 219 4.05 35.75 -4.13
N ILE A 220 3.56 36.34 -3.04
CA ILE A 220 2.17 36.17 -2.59
C ILE A 220 1.19 36.57 -3.70
N GLU A 221 1.38 37.73 -4.32
CA GLU A 221 0.52 38.17 -5.42
C GLU A 221 0.55 37.22 -6.61
N LYS A 222 1.73 36.70 -6.96
CA LYS A 222 1.88 35.72 -8.04
C LYS A 222 1.08 34.45 -7.77
N TRP A 223 1.06 33.97 -6.53
CA TRP A 223 0.26 32.81 -6.12
C TRP A 223 -1.24 33.11 -6.14
N LEU A 224 -1.65 34.30 -5.70
CA LEU A 224 -3.05 34.73 -5.68
C LEU A 224 -3.66 35.01 -7.06
N LYS A 225 -2.83 35.40 -8.05
CA LYS A 225 -3.26 35.65 -9.44
C LYS A 225 -3.59 34.37 -10.23
N GLN A 226 -3.19 33.20 -9.73
CA GLN A 226 -3.46 31.94 -10.41
C GLN A 226 -4.94 31.54 -10.30
N LYS A 227 -5.42 30.63 -11.16
CA LYS A 227 -6.81 30.16 -11.16
C LYS A 227 -6.87 28.64 -10.89
N PRO A 228 -7.39 28.19 -9.72
CA PRO A 228 -7.78 29.00 -8.55
C PRO A 228 -6.57 29.63 -7.83
N PRO A 229 -6.74 30.63 -6.95
CA PRO A 229 -5.64 31.22 -6.16
C PRO A 229 -4.90 30.18 -5.31
N ASP A 230 -3.57 30.26 -5.23
CA ASP A 230 -2.75 29.33 -4.42
C ASP A 230 -2.50 29.88 -3.01
N PHE A 231 -3.48 29.70 -2.12
CA PHE A 231 -3.36 30.18 -0.75
C PHE A 231 -2.29 29.43 0.07
N ARG A 232 -1.99 28.17 -0.24
CA ARG A 232 -0.96 27.41 0.49
C ARG A 232 0.43 27.90 0.14
N SER A 233 0.74 28.05 -1.15
CA SER A 233 2.02 28.59 -1.57
C SER A 233 2.19 30.05 -1.12
N ALA A 234 1.13 30.85 -1.14
CA ALA A 234 1.14 32.20 -0.57
C ALA A 234 1.51 32.20 0.93
N THR A 235 0.85 31.36 1.74
CA THR A 235 1.18 31.22 3.16
C THR A 235 2.59 30.66 3.38
N ASN A 236 3.07 29.75 2.54
CA ASN A 236 4.45 29.26 2.62
C ASN A 236 5.47 30.38 2.34
N SER A 237 5.22 31.21 1.33
CA SER A 237 6.02 32.42 1.07
C SER A 237 5.99 33.37 2.27
N ILE A 238 4.84 33.59 2.91
CA ILE A 238 4.73 34.38 4.16
C ILE A 238 5.59 33.74 5.25
N ASN A 239 5.43 32.45 5.51
CA ASN A 239 6.15 31.74 6.57
C ASN A 239 7.67 31.81 6.39
N SER A 240 8.16 31.47 5.19
CA SER A 240 9.59 31.52 4.87
C SER A 240 10.13 32.96 4.91
N GLY A 241 9.37 33.92 4.38
CA GLY A 241 9.69 35.35 4.42
C GLY A 241 9.79 35.89 5.84
N MET A 242 8.79 35.64 6.68
CA MET A 242 8.74 36.10 8.07
C MET A 242 9.80 35.43 8.94
N SER A 243 10.08 34.14 8.72
CA SER A 243 11.17 33.44 9.42
C SER A 243 12.55 34.00 9.05
N LEU A 244 12.78 34.35 7.78
CA LEU A 244 13.98 35.07 7.36
C LEU A 244 14.05 36.46 8.02
N MET A 245 12.96 37.21 7.95
CA MET A 245 12.85 38.55 8.54
C MET A 245 13.14 38.55 10.05
N SER A 246 12.56 37.63 10.80
CA SER A 246 12.81 37.47 12.23
C SER A 246 14.30 37.25 12.53
N ARG A 247 14.98 36.41 11.75
CA ARG A 247 16.44 36.17 11.89
C ARG A 247 17.28 37.41 11.58
N LEU A 248 16.95 38.14 10.51
CA LEU A 248 17.66 39.37 10.14
C LEU A 248 17.47 40.45 11.22
N LEU A 249 16.24 40.66 11.68
CA LEU A 249 15.91 41.61 12.74
C LEU A 249 16.58 41.24 14.06
N ASN A 250 16.62 39.94 14.41
CA ASN A 250 17.31 39.47 15.61
C ASN A 250 18.82 39.77 15.57
N LYS A 251 19.45 39.63 14.40
CA LYS A 251 20.85 40.00 14.21
C LYS A 251 21.06 41.49 14.46
N ILE A 252 20.23 42.36 13.87
CA ILE A 252 20.30 43.81 14.08
C ILE A 252 20.10 44.16 15.56
N ILE A 253 19.09 43.58 16.21
CA ILE A 253 18.83 43.77 17.64
C ILE A 253 20.06 43.37 18.47
N THR A 254 20.68 42.22 18.16
CA THR A 254 21.87 41.74 18.87
C THR A 254 23.06 42.68 18.69
N ASP A 255 23.29 43.15 17.46
CA ASP A 255 24.37 44.09 17.15
C ASP A 255 24.14 45.44 17.86
N PHE A 256 22.89 45.93 17.88
CA PHE A 256 22.52 47.19 18.50
C PHE A 256 22.55 47.12 20.03
N ASP A 257 22.09 46.02 20.64
CA ASP A 257 22.14 45.80 22.09
C ASP A 257 23.58 45.71 22.60
N ARG A 258 24.52 45.20 21.80
CA ARG A 258 25.96 45.22 22.11
C ARG A 258 26.57 46.59 21.89
N GLY A 259 26.26 47.24 20.77
CA GLY A 259 26.90 48.49 20.36
C GLY A 259 26.45 49.70 21.19
N LYS A 260 25.20 49.73 21.69
CA LYS A 260 24.66 50.88 22.43
C LYS A 260 25.43 51.22 23.72
N ASP A 261 26.09 50.22 24.34
CA ASP A 261 26.85 50.39 25.59
C ASP A 261 28.37 50.35 25.37
N ASP A 262 28.83 50.04 24.15
CA ASP A 262 30.26 49.93 23.84
C ASP A 262 30.89 51.31 23.62
N LYS A 263 31.84 51.67 24.49
CA LYS A 263 32.56 52.95 24.44
C LYS A 263 33.38 53.14 23.16
N LYS A 264 33.68 52.08 22.41
CA LYS A 264 34.33 52.16 21.10
C LYS A 264 33.40 52.67 20.00
N VAL A 265 32.08 52.60 20.23
CA VAL A 265 31.07 53.11 19.30
C VAL A 265 30.88 54.61 19.53
N PRO A 266 30.99 55.45 18.48
CA PRO A 266 30.71 56.88 18.55
C PRO A 266 29.38 57.18 19.24
N GLU A 267 29.32 58.21 20.09
CA GLU A 267 28.14 58.54 20.89
C GLU A 267 26.87 58.75 20.03
N ALA A 268 27.02 59.37 18.86
CA ALA A 268 25.94 59.51 17.89
C ALA A 268 25.37 58.15 17.43
N LEU A 269 26.23 57.15 17.19
CA LEU A 269 25.80 55.80 16.80
C LEU A 269 25.17 55.04 17.96
N ARG A 270 25.70 55.18 19.18
CA ARG A 270 25.11 54.56 20.37
C ARG A 270 23.67 55.05 20.60
N LYS A 271 23.44 56.35 20.43
CA LYS A 271 22.10 56.93 20.54
C LYS A 271 21.15 56.39 19.47
N ILE A 272 21.59 56.29 18.21
CA ILE A 272 20.79 55.73 17.11
C ILE A 272 20.41 54.27 17.39
N MET A 273 21.38 53.48 17.86
CA MET A 273 21.13 52.08 18.22
C MET A 273 20.07 51.97 19.33
N ALA A 274 20.19 52.79 20.37
CA ALA A 274 19.23 52.83 21.48
C ALA A 274 17.83 53.27 21.02
N ASP A 275 17.73 54.33 20.21
CA ASP A 275 16.47 54.90 19.75
C ASP A 275 15.75 54.01 18.71
N GLY A 276 16.51 53.25 17.91
CA GLY A 276 15.97 52.33 16.88
C GLY A 276 15.54 50.96 17.43
N LEU A 277 16.12 50.49 18.53
CA LEU A 277 15.84 49.16 19.11
C LEU A 277 14.34 48.85 19.31
N PRO A 278 13.49 49.78 19.82
CA PRO A 278 12.05 49.53 19.92
C PRO A 278 11.39 49.18 18.59
N ASN A 279 11.79 49.83 17.50
CA ASN A 279 11.24 49.59 16.16
C ASN A 279 11.65 48.21 15.64
N TYR A 280 12.92 47.82 15.78
CA TYR A 280 13.38 46.48 15.38
C TYR A 280 12.72 45.37 16.19
N ARG A 281 12.53 45.57 17.50
CA ARG A 281 11.81 44.61 18.36
C ARG A 281 10.35 44.47 17.94
N ARG A 282 9.68 45.57 17.61
CA ARG A 282 8.29 45.55 17.10
C ARG A 282 8.19 44.83 15.76
N MET A 283 9.07 45.12 14.81
CA MET A 283 9.12 44.41 13.53
C MET A 283 9.34 42.90 13.72
N LYS A 284 10.21 42.52 14.67
CA LYS A 284 10.48 41.11 14.96
C LYS A 284 9.27 40.41 15.58
N GLU A 285 8.60 41.05 16.53
CA GLU A 285 7.37 40.55 17.15
C GLU A 285 6.29 40.25 16.10
N LEU A 286 6.07 41.19 15.16
CA LEU A 286 5.12 41.02 14.07
C LEU A 286 5.50 39.85 13.14
N ALA A 287 6.78 39.69 12.83
CA ALA A 287 7.28 38.58 12.02
C ALA A 287 7.11 37.22 12.75
N ASP A 288 7.44 37.15 14.04
CA ASP A 288 7.30 35.93 14.85
C ASP A 288 5.84 35.49 14.99
N ASP A 289 4.93 36.44 15.25
CA ASP A 289 3.49 36.15 15.37
C ASP A 289 2.94 35.61 14.04
N MET A 290 3.30 36.24 12.92
CA MET A 290 2.87 35.78 11.61
C MET A 290 3.45 34.40 11.26
N GLU A 291 4.72 34.16 11.56
CA GLU A 291 5.37 32.85 11.39
C GLU A 291 4.63 31.77 12.21
N LYS A 292 4.31 32.06 13.47
CA LYS A 292 3.57 31.14 14.35
C LYS A 292 2.19 30.82 13.79
N ARG A 293 1.44 31.84 13.38
CA ARG A 293 0.10 31.68 12.78
C ARG A 293 0.15 30.84 11.50
N CYS A 294 1.20 30.98 10.69
CA CYS A 294 1.39 30.14 9.52
C CYS A 294 1.66 28.68 9.89
N LYS A 295 2.45 28.41 10.94
CA LYS A 295 2.76 27.04 11.41
C LYS A 295 1.57 26.33 12.05
N GLU A 296 0.62 27.07 12.59
CA GLU A 296 -0.63 26.53 13.16
C GLU A 296 -1.65 26.12 12.08
N LEU A 297 -1.42 26.49 10.82
CA LEU A 297 -2.25 26.04 9.70
C LEU A 297 -1.95 24.57 9.38
N GLY A 298 -3.00 23.73 9.39
CA GLY A 298 -2.92 22.30 9.10
C GLY A 298 -2.69 21.97 7.61
N GLU A 299 -3.19 20.83 7.13
CA GLU A 299 -3.14 20.48 5.70
C GLU A 299 -4.24 21.17 4.87
N LEU A 300 -3.90 21.74 3.71
CA LEU A 300 -4.87 22.35 2.77
C LEU A 300 -5.08 21.44 1.57
N LYS A 301 -6.16 20.67 1.59
CA LYS A 301 -6.52 19.67 0.57
C LYS A 301 -6.83 20.27 -0.81
N LEU A 302 -7.13 21.57 -0.88
CA LEU A 302 -7.37 22.25 -2.16
C LEU A 302 -6.09 22.41 -2.98
N ASP A 303 -4.93 22.49 -2.33
CA ASP A 303 -3.64 22.50 -3.04
C ASP A 303 -3.32 21.13 -3.65
N ASP A 304 -3.69 20.04 -2.96
CA ASP A 304 -3.59 18.69 -3.53
C ASP A 304 -4.45 18.55 -4.78
N LEU A 305 -5.69 19.08 -4.78
CA LEU A 305 -6.51 19.12 -6.00
C LEU A 305 -5.80 19.89 -7.11
N ARG A 306 -5.32 21.10 -6.81
CA ARG A 306 -4.70 22.00 -7.79
C ARG A 306 -3.46 21.37 -8.43
N ARG A 307 -2.54 20.84 -7.61
CA ARG A 307 -1.36 20.10 -8.09
C ARG A 307 -1.79 18.90 -8.93
N SER A 308 -2.86 18.23 -8.54
CA SER A 308 -3.37 17.07 -9.28
C SER A 308 -4.05 17.44 -10.60
N LEU A 309 -4.65 18.62 -10.71
CA LEU A 309 -5.17 19.15 -11.97
C LEU A 309 -4.04 19.56 -12.94
N GLN A 310 -2.87 19.91 -12.40
CA GLN A 310 -1.65 20.11 -13.20
C GLN A 310 -1.02 18.77 -13.61
N GLN A 311 -1.28 17.69 -12.87
CA GLN A 311 -0.87 16.33 -13.24
C GLN A 311 -1.78 15.79 -14.35
N LYS A 312 -1.19 15.01 -15.27
CA LYS A 312 -1.93 14.35 -16.35
C LYS A 312 -2.56 13.06 -15.82
N ASP A 313 -3.77 12.76 -16.30
CA ASP A 313 -4.44 11.46 -16.12
C ASP A 313 -4.59 11.05 -14.64
N VAL A 314 -5.34 11.83 -13.87
CA VAL A 314 -5.60 11.58 -12.43
C VAL A 314 -7.02 11.09 -12.16
N ILE A 315 -7.20 10.44 -11.01
CA ILE A 315 -8.52 10.05 -10.48
C ILE A 315 -8.72 10.74 -9.12
N LEU A 316 -9.83 11.45 -8.96
CA LEU A 316 -10.26 12.03 -7.70
C LEU A 316 -11.29 11.12 -7.04
N VAL A 317 -11.13 10.83 -5.76
CA VAL A 317 -12.11 10.10 -4.94
C VAL A 317 -12.57 11.05 -3.84
N MET A 318 -13.82 11.50 -3.92
CA MET A 318 -14.40 12.53 -3.06
C MET A 318 -15.42 11.94 -2.10
N GLY A 319 -15.16 12.02 -0.79
CA GLY A 319 -16.12 11.68 0.28
C GLY A 319 -16.86 12.92 0.79
N GLU A 320 -17.48 12.85 1.97
CA GLU A 320 -18.21 13.99 2.56
C GLU A 320 -17.26 15.11 3.00
N THR A 321 -16.22 14.77 3.75
CA THR A 321 -15.31 15.75 4.39
C THR A 321 -13.87 15.67 3.88
N ASP A 322 -13.56 14.64 3.09
CA ASP A 322 -12.22 14.37 2.59
C ASP A 322 -12.24 14.00 1.10
N MET A 323 -11.11 14.18 0.43
CA MET A 323 -10.86 13.78 -0.95
C MET A 323 -9.45 13.22 -1.07
N ARG A 324 -9.29 12.21 -1.92
CA ARG A 324 -8.00 11.64 -2.31
C ARG A 324 -7.77 11.80 -3.79
N VAL A 325 -6.50 11.98 -4.16
CA VAL A 325 -6.07 12.00 -5.55
C VAL A 325 -5.16 10.81 -5.81
N ILE A 326 -5.44 10.12 -6.90
CA ILE A 326 -4.67 8.97 -7.39
C ILE A 326 -4.02 9.40 -8.70
N SER A 327 -2.70 9.44 -8.71
CA SER A 327 -1.91 9.78 -9.90
C SER A 327 -1.85 8.62 -10.90
N ARG A 328 -1.52 8.93 -12.16
CA ARG A 328 -1.33 7.93 -13.21
C ARG A 328 -0.36 6.83 -12.80
N ASP A 329 0.78 7.18 -12.22
CA ASP A 329 1.84 6.21 -11.87
C ASP A 329 1.42 5.23 -10.77
N LYS A 330 0.44 5.60 -9.94
CA LYS A 330 -0.16 4.70 -8.96
C LYS A 330 -1.15 3.74 -9.59
N VAL A 331 -1.91 4.20 -10.59
CA VAL A 331 -2.86 3.37 -11.37
C VAL A 331 -2.10 2.45 -12.33
N TRP A 332 -1.01 2.94 -12.91
CA TRP A 332 -0.19 2.29 -13.92
C TRP A 332 1.24 2.23 -13.40
N GLN A 333 1.53 1.19 -12.63
CA GLN A 333 2.83 1.02 -11.99
C GLN A 333 3.83 0.54 -13.01
N GLU A 334 4.89 1.32 -13.24
CA GLU A 334 5.96 0.95 -14.15
C GLU A 334 6.68 -0.29 -13.62
N ILE A 335 6.82 -1.30 -14.48
CA ILE A 335 7.54 -2.51 -14.16
C ILE A 335 9.01 -2.24 -14.50
N ALA A 336 9.86 -2.22 -13.47
CA ALA A 336 11.31 -2.17 -13.65
C ALA A 336 11.79 -3.47 -14.31
N LEU A 337 11.78 -3.49 -15.64
CA LEU A 337 12.49 -4.51 -16.41
C LEU A 337 13.97 -4.38 -16.05
N GLY A 338 14.62 -5.49 -15.66
CA GLY A 338 16.07 -5.49 -15.48
C GLY A 338 16.77 -4.83 -16.67
N ALA A 339 17.88 -4.11 -16.44
CA ALA A 339 18.49 -3.17 -17.39
C ALA A 339 18.63 -3.66 -18.84
N ARG A 340 18.73 -4.98 -19.07
CA ARG A 340 18.77 -5.61 -20.40
C ARG A 340 17.42 -5.71 -21.12
N ALA A 341 16.30 -5.90 -20.42
CA ALA A 341 14.98 -6.13 -21.03
C ALA A 341 14.27 -4.82 -21.42
N GLY A 342 14.49 -3.73 -20.68
CA GLY A 342 14.00 -2.40 -21.03
C GLY A 342 14.64 -1.83 -22.30
N GLN A 343 15.94 -2.08 -22.51
CA GLN A 343 16.67 -1.65 -23.71
C GLN A 343 16.23 -2.35 -25.00
N LEU A 344 15.69 -3.58 -24.93
CA LEU A 344 15.37 -4.38 -26.11
C LEU A 344 13.99 -4.10 -26.71
N THR A 345 13.05 -3.56 -25.93
CA THR A 345 11.64 -3.44 -26.36
C THR A 345 11.18 -1.99 -26.59
N GLY A 346 11.90 -1.00 -26.05
CA GLY A 346 11.59 0.43 -26.25
C GLY A 346 10.20 0.86 -25.75
N ARG A 347 9.50 0.01 -24.97
CA ARG A 347 8.18 0.30 -24.40
C ARG A 347 8.20 -0.01 -22.90
N ASN A 348 7.80 0.97 -22.11
CA ASN A 348 7.52 0.77 -20.69
C ASN A 348 6.30 -0.15 -20.55
N ARG A 349 6.43 -1.22 -19.76
CA ARG A 349 5.30 -2.10 -19.41
C ARG A 349 4.73 -1.64 -18.07
N TYR A 350 3.42 -1.54 -18.00
CA TYR A 350 2.69 -1.12 -16.80
C TYR A 350 1.88 -2.26 -16.22
N ARG A 351 1.84 -2.33 -14.89
CA ARG A 351 0.85 -3.10 -14.14
C ARG A 351 -0.33 -2.19 -13.79
N PHE A 352 -1.55 -2.64 -14.10
CA PHE A 352 -2.75 -1.90 -13.75
C PHE A 352 -3.19 -2.20 -12.31
N ALA A 353 -3.11 -1.19 -11.44
CA ALA A 353 -3.48 -1.26 -10.02
C ALA A 353 -4.72 -0.40 -9.70
N GLY A 354 -5.51 -0.02 -10.71
CA GLY A 354 -6.62 0.93 -10.57
C GLY A 354 -7.64 0.56 -9.48
N GLU A 355 -8.09 -0.70 -9.45
CA GLU A 355 -9.10 -1.14 -8.46
C GLU A 355 -8.55 -1.09 -7.02
N GLN A 356 -7.29 -1.48 -6.83
CA GLN A 356 -6.64 -1.41 -5.51
C GLN A 356 -6.55 0.04 -5.03
N GLN A 357 -6.08 0.95 -5.89
CA GLN A 357 -5.89 2.36 -5.53
C GLN A 357 -7.22 3.06 -5.26
N ILE A 358 -8.26 2.82 -6.08
CA ILE A 358 -9.59 3.39 -5.88
C ILE A 358 -10.24 2.86 -4.60
N THR A 359 -10.13 1.56 -4.33
CA THR A 359 -10.67 0.93 -3.10
C THR A 359 -10.00 1.50 -1.85
N GLY A 360 -8.68 1.64 -1.85
CA GLY A 360 -7.93 2.27 -0.75
C GLY A 360 -8.32 3.73 -0.52
N ALA A 361 -8.50 4.49 -1.62
CA ALA A 361 -8.95 5.88 -1.55
C ALA A 361 -10.39 6.02 -1.03
N ILE A 362 -11.30 5.12 -1.42
CA ILE A 362 -12.68 5.04 -0.90
C ILE A 362 -12.66 4.84 0.61
N LEU A 363 -11.89 3.86 1.08
CA LEU A 363 -11.74 3.59 2.51
C LEU A 363 -11.21 4.82 3.27
N ALA A 364 -10.26 5.55 2.67
CA ALA A 364 -9.67 6.73 3.28
C ALA A 364 -10.69 7.86 3.49
N VAL A 365 -11.54 8.13 2.49
CA VAL A 365 -12.48 9.26 2.53
C VAL A 365 -13.76 8.97 3.34
N GLN A 366 -14.06 7.70 3.60
CA GLN A 366 -15.18 7.28 4.45
C GLN A 366 -14.97 7.60 5.94
N GLY A 367 -13.73 7.88 6.36
CA GLY A 367 -13.39 8.09 7.76
C GLY A 367 -13.91 9.38 8.39
N GLY A 368 -14.25 10.40 7.60
CA GLY A 368 -14.52 11.74 8.14
C GLY A 368 -13.25 12.52 8.50
N LYS A 369 -13.38 13.82 8.83
CA LYS A 369 -12.26 14.70 9.24
C LYS A 369 -11.59 14.28 10.56
N ASP A 370 -12.33 13.59 11.44
CA ASP A 370 -11.89 13.28 12.82
C ASP A 370 -11.30 11.86 12.99
N ARG A 371 -11.38 11.01 11.96
CA ARG A 371 -10.80 9.67 12.04
C ARG A 371 -9.29 9.75 11.87
N LYS A 372 -8.59 9.68 13.01
CA LYS A 372 -7.13 9.45 13.04
C LYS A 372 -6.82 8.19 12.22
N LYS A 373 -5.80 8.27 11.36
CA LYS A 373 -5.30 7.09 10.64
C LYS A 373 -4.90 6.05 11.66
N THR A 374 -5.28 4.80 11.42
CA THR A 374 -4.78 3.69 12.24
C THR A 374 -3.27 3.62 12.04
N LYS A 375 -2.52 3.69 13.13
CA LYS A 375 -1.05 3.62 13.11
C LYS A 375 -0.60 2.17 13.12
N VAL A 376 0.36 1.86 12.26
CA VAL A 376 1.08 0.58 12.25
C VAL A 376 2.56 0.91 12.43
N VAL A 377 3.16 0.37 13.48
CA VAL A 377 4.56 0.66 13.84
C VAL A 377 5.35 -0.63 13.73
N PHE A 378 6.35 -0.63 12.85
CA PHE A 378 7.32 -1.72 12.80
C PHE A 378 8.29 -1.52 13.96
N VAL A 379 8.34 -2.48 14.88
CA VAL A 379 9.22 -2.43 16.05
C VAL A 379 10.31 -3.48 15.93
N ARG A 380 11.55 -3.06 16.20
CA ARG A 380 12.73 -3.90 16.02
C ARG A 380 13.70 -3.81 17.21
N PRO A 381 14.48 -4.88 17.46
CA PRO A 381 15.54 -4.91 18.47
C PRO A 381 16.86 -4.41 17.86
N GLY A 382 16.98 -3.10 17.58
CA GLY A 382 18.12 -2.53 16.88
C GLY A 382 18.09 -2.74 15.36
N GLY A 383 19.22 -2.48 14.69
CA GLY A 383 19.39 -2.69 13.24
C GLY A 383 19.11 -1.45 12.37
N GLN A 384 18.98 -1.63 11.05
CA GLN A 384 18.62 -0.55 10.11
C GLN A 384 17.09 -0.43 9.95
N PRO A 385 16.60 0.72 9.45
CA PRO A 385 15.19 0.87 9.10
C PRO A 385 14.70 -0.15 8.07
N LEU A 386 13.53 -0.72 8.31
CA LEU A 386 12.91 -1.81 7.57
C LEU A 386 11.94 -1.33 6.50
N THR A 387 11.28 -0.19 6.74
CA THR A 387 10.10 0.26 5.97
C THR A 387 10.37 1.43 5.02
N ASN A 388 11.61 1.94 5.04
CA ASN A 388 12.02 3.07 4.21
C ASN A 388 12.05 2.64 2.74
N PRO A 389 11.33 3.30 1.81
CA PRO A 389 11.34 2.94 0.39
C PRO A 389 12.69 3.11 -0.31
N GLY A 390 13.65 3.80 0.32
CA GLY A 390 14.94 4.09 -0.30
C GLY A 390 14.81 5.14 -1.41
N ILE A 391 15.85 5.27 -2.22
CA ILE A 391 15.90 6.15 -3.40
C ILE A 391 16.28 5.27 -4.59
N PRO A 392 15.38 5.03 -5.57
CA PRO A 392 15.65 4.15 -6.70
C PRO A 392 16.99 4.47 -7.38
N GLY A 393 17.86 3.46 -7.50
CA GLY A 393 19.19 3.58 -8.11
C GLY A 393 20.30 4.19 -7.23
N PHE A 394 19.97 4.67 -6.02
CA PHE A 394 20.94 5.31 -5.12
C PHE A 394 20.98 4.67 -3.72
N ILE A 395 19.81 4.43 -3.12
CA ILE A 395 19.67 3.87 -1.78
C ILE A 395 18.66 2.74 -1.86
N GLU A 396 19.09 1.52 -1.55
CA GLU A 396 18.19 0.37 -1.48
C GLU A 396 17.14 0.59 -0.36
N GLY A 397 15.89 0.27 -0.67
CA GLY A 397 14.82 0.31 0.33
C GLY A 397 15.01 -0.76 1.39
N GLY A 398 14.47 -0.52 2.59
CA GLY A 398 14.43 -1.53 3.64
C GLY A 398 13.61 -2.76 3.22
N PRO A 399 13.87 -3.94 3.82
CA PRO A 399 13.31 -5.22 3.39
C PRO A 399 11.78 -5.31 3.43
N PHE A 400 11.09 -4.46 4.20
CA PHE A 400 9.61 -4.42 4.30
C PHE A 400 9.00 -3.19 3.62
N SER A 401 9.78 -2.45 2.82
CA SER A 401 9.30 -1.21 2.21
C SER A 401 8.08 -1.40 1.31
N ARG A 402 7.97 -2.51 0.57
CA ARG A 402 6.80 -2.78 -0.30
C ARG A 402 5.54 -3.06 0.49
N ILE A 403 5.63 -3.83 1.57
CA ILE A 403 4.45 -4.11 2.39
C ILE A 403 4.04 -2.87 3.18
N ALA A 404 5.00 -2.04 3.62
CA ALA A 404 4.75 -0.75 4.23
C ALA A 404 4.05 0.22 3.27
N GLU A 405 4.51 0.31 2.02
CA GLU A 405 3.86 1.09 0.97
C GLU A 405 2.42 0.63 0.73
N ARG A 406 2.20 -0.68 0.67
CA ARG A 406 0.86 -1.25 0.53
C ARG A 406 -0.08 -0.90 1.70
N LEU A 407 0.42 -0.90 2.93
CA LEU A 407 -0.35 -0.43 4.08
C LEU A 407 -0.69 1.07 3.97
N ARG A 408 0.25 1.89 3.50
CA ARG A 408 -0.01 3.33 3.26
C ARG A 408 -1.10 3.53 2.20
N ASP A 409 -1.12 2.71 1.15
CA ASP A 409 -2.18 2.71 0.14
C ASP A 409 -3.56 2.32 0.71
N TYR A 410 -3.60 1.48 1.76
CA TYR A 410 -4.81 1.21 2.55
C TYR A 410 -5.11 2.26 3.64
N ASN A 411 -4.45 3.43 3.58
CA ASN A 411 -4.64 4.57 4.49
C ASN A 411 -4.20 4.31 5.94
N PHE A 412 -3.27 3.38 6.17
CA PHE A 412 -2.55 3.29 7.44
C PHE A 412 -1.44 4.34 7.52
N GLU A 413 -1.19 4.83 8.72
CA GLU A 413 0.03 5.57 9.02
C GLU A 413 1.11 4.58 9.43
N VAL A 414 2.14 4.40 8.59
CA VAL A 414 3.22 3.44 8.84
C VAL A 414 4.45 4.17 9.36
N GLN A 415 4.84 3.82 10.59
CA GLN A 415 6.04 4.32 11.24
C GLN A 415 6.94 3.14 11.65
N GLU A 416 8.12 3.45 12.17
CA GLU A 416 9.08 2.46 12.61
C GLU A 416 9.82 2.94 13.86
N LYS A 417 10.15 2.00 14.75
CA LYS A 417 10.84 2.28 16.02
C LYS A 417 11.88 1.22 16.34
N ASP A 418 13.10 1.66 16.64
CA ASP A 418 14.05 0.84 17.38
C ASP A 418 13.73 0.95 18.89
N LEU A 419 13.27 -0.15 19.48
CA LEU A 419 12.90 -0.17 20.90
C LEU A 419 14.11 -0.15 21.84
N THR A 420 15.31 -0.43 21.33
CA THR A 420 16.55 -0.38 22.13
C THR A 420 17.29 0.95 21.97
N GLY A 421 16.99 1.72 20.93
CA GLY A 421 17.62 3.01 20.63
C GLY A 421 19.08 2.90 20.14
N THR A 422 19.58 1.68 19.95
CA THR A 422 20.96 1.41 19.54
C THR A 422 21.25 1.92 18.14
N TRP A 423 20.29 1.90 17.22
CA TRP A 423 20.46 2.37 15.85
C TRP A 423 20.81 3.87 15.80
N ALA A 424 20.04 4.70 16.50
CA ALA A 424 20.28 6.14 16.56
C ALA A 424 21.68 6.44 17.13
N MET A 425 22.08 5.71 18.18
CA MET A 425 23.42 5.80 18.77
C MET A 425 24.53 5.40 17.78
N GLN A 426 24.35 4.28 17.06
CA GLN A 426 25.32 3.81 16.06
C GLN A 426 25.47 4.77 14.88
N ALA A 427 24.36 5.32 14.38
CA ALA A 427 24.37 6.30 13.30
C ALA A 427 25.15 7.57 13.73
N GLN A 428 24.90 8.07 14.93
CA GLN A 428 25.63 9.21 15.49
C GLN A 428 27.13 8.93 15.62
N MET A 429 27.52 7.74 16.12
CA MET A 429 28.93 7.34 16.20
C MET A 429 29.61 7.24 14.83
N ARG A 430 28.87 6.88 13.78
CA ARG A 430 29.36 6.82 12.39
C ARG A 430 29.32 8.18 11.67
N GLY A 431 29.00 9.27 12.38
CA GLY A 431 28.83 10.59 11.77
C GLY A 431 27.71 10.65 10.74
N SER A 432 26.77 9.70 10.79
CA SER A 432 25.65 9.57 9.85
C SER A 432 24.37 10.13 10.47
N PHE A 433 23.50 10.71 9.64
CA PHE A 433 22.19 11.17 10.09
C PHE A 433 21.27 9.97 10.39
N ALA A 434 20.74 9.91 11.61
CA ALA A 434 19.61 9.05 11.94
C ALA A 434 18.31 9.84 11.76
N PRO A 435 17.36 9.36 10.93
CA PRO A 435 16.02 9.93 10.92
C PRO A 435 15.42 9.90 12.34
N PRO A 436 14.70 10.95 12.76
CA PRO A 436 14.03 10.95 14.06
C PRO A 436 12.98 9.83 14.10
N GLU A 437 13.06 8.99 15.13
CA GLU A 437 12.09 7.93 15.41
C GLU A 437 10.98 8.47 16.33
N PRO A 438 9.75 7.93 16.24
CA PRO A 438 8.67 8.33 17.12
C PRO A 438 8.99 7.98 18.58
N SER A 439 8.37 8.72 19.50
CA SER A 439 8.42 8.48 20.94
C SER A 439 7.49 7.32 21.33
N ASP A 440 7.76 6.71 22.49
CA ASP A 440 6.93 5.61 23.04
C ASP A 440 5.46 6.05 23.21
N GLU A 441 5.23 7.32 23.55
CA GLU A 441 3.90 7.92 23.68
C GLU A 441 3.18 8.04 22.31
N GLU A 442 3.90 8.35 21.24
CA GLU A 442 3.33 8.50 19.89
C GLU A 442 2.90 7.16 19.26
N ILE A 443 3.55 6.07 19.68
CA ILE A 443 3.31 4.71 19.17
C ILE A 443 2.45 3.84 20.10
N LYS A 444 2.07 4.37 21.27
CA LYS A 444 1.41 3.58 22.32
C LYS A 444 0.10 2.94 21.84
N ASP A 445 -0.71 3.64 21.04
CA ASP A 445 -2.01 3.14 20.56
C ASP A 445 -1.94 2.53 19.15
N ALA A 446 -0.72 2.26 18.65
CA ALA A 446 -0.50 1.68 17.33
C ALA A 446 -0.63 0.14 17.34
N ILE A 447 -0.88 -0.42 16.16
CA ILE A 447 -0.67 -1.85 15.90
C ILE A 447 0.84 -2.07 15.76
N TRP A 448 1.43 -2.93 16.58
CA TRP A 448 2.86 -3.22 16.49
C TRP A 448 3.12 -4.38 15.54
N VAL A 449 4.00 -4.20 14.56
CA VAL A 449 4.59 -5.28 13.77
C VAL A 449 5.96 -5.56 14.37
N VAL A 450 6.04 -6.62 15.16
CA VAL A 450 7.23 -6.95 15.96
C VAL A 450 8.10 -7.94 15.19
N LEU A 451 9.37 -7.57 14.94
CA LEU A 451 10.37 -8.54 14.52
C LEU A 451 10.94 -9.26 15.75
N ALA A 452 10.60 -10.54 15.90
CA ALA A 452 11.15 -11.40 16.94
C ALA A 452 12.55 -11.89 16.52
N ALA A 453 13.49 -10.95 16.57
CA ALA A 453 14.91 -11.16 16.30
C ALA A 453 15.72 -10.92 17.58
N SER A 454 16.97 -11.39 17.59
CA SER A 454 17.90 -11.08 18.68
C SER A 454 18.80 -9.92 18.24
N GLY A 455 18.70 -8.77 18.93
CA GLY A 455 19.63 -7.66 18.73
C GLY A 455 21.01 -8.00 19.30
N ARG A 456 22.09 -7.46 18.73
CA ARG A 456 23.43 -7.51 19.35
C ARG A 456 23.71 -6.18 20.05
N SER A 457 23.82 -6.22 21.37
CA SER A 457 24.24 -5.06 22.16
C SER A 457 25.71 -4.70 21.91
N MET A 458 26.07 -3.42 22.05
CA MET A 458 27.48 -2.98 22.07
C MET A 458 28.27 -3.62 23.22
N MET A 459 27.60 -4.05 24.29
CA MET A 459 28.20 -4.71 25.47
C MET A 459 28.30 -6.25 25.32
N GLY A 460 27.95 -6.82 24.16
CA GLY A 460 28.21 -8.24 23.85
C GLY A 460 27.12 -9.24 24.27
N GLY A 461 25.91 -8.80 24.61
CA GLY A 461 24.76 -9.68 24.93
C GLY A 461 23.58 -9.54 23.95
N PRO A 462 22.66 -10.53 23.91
CA PRO A 462 21.41 -10.39 23.17
C PRO A 462 20.53 -9.32 23.82
N GLU A 463 20.11 -8.33 23.06
CA GLU A 463 19.09 -7.35 23.49
C GLU A 463 17.70 -7.90 23.14
N SER A 464 16.85 -8.04 24.15
CA SER A 464 15.45 -8.46 24.00
C SER A 464 14.51 -7.27 24.12
N ILE A 465 13.46 -7.28 23.30
CA ILE A 465 12.34 -6.34 23.37
C ILE A 465 11.13 -6.96 24.11
N GLY A 466 11.27 -8.18 24.65
CA GLY A 466 10.21 -8.99 25.27
C GLY A 466 9.37 -8.23 26.29
N ALA A 467 10.01 -7.61 27.29
CA ALA A 467 9.30 -6.86 28.33
C ALA A 467 8.44 -5.70 27.78
N LYS A 468 8.95 -4.93 26.80
CA LYS A 468 8.19 -3.83 26.16
C LYS A 468 7.01 -4.36 25.34
N VAL A 469 7.19 -5.48 24.65
CA VAL A 469 6.11 -6.15 23.91
C VAL A 469 5.06 -6.71 24.89
N ALA A 470 5.49 -7.26 26.03
CA ALA A 470 4.59 -7.75 27.07
C ALA A 470 3.73 -6.62 27.66
N GLU A 471 4.32 -5.45 27.94
CA GLU A 471 3.60 -4.27 28.41
C GLU A 471 2.52 -3.82 27.40
N HIS A 472 2.89 -3.74 26.12
CA HIS A 472 1.96 -3.38 25.03
C HIS A 472 0.77 -4.35 24.96
N LEU A 473 1.03 -5.66 25.01
CA LEU A 473 -0.01 -6.69 24.96
C LEU A 473 -0.87 -6.75 26.24
N LYS A 474 -0.28 -6.49 27.41
CA LYS A 474 -1.00 -6.39 28.69
C LYS A 474 -2.00 -5.24 28.67
N ALA A 475 -1.65 -4.12 28.05
CA ALA A 475 -2.55 -3.00 27.82
C ALA A 475 -3.66 -3.27 26.79
N GLY A 476 -3.75 -4.49 26.23
CA GLY A 476 -4.79 -4.89 25.28
C GLY A 476 -4.59 -4.35 23.86
N ARG A 477 -3.38 -3.90 23.56
CA ARG A 477 -3.05 -3.33 22.26
C ARG A 477 -2.62 -4.43 21.28
N PRO A 478 -3.01 -4.31 20.00
CA PRO A 478 -2.79 -5.36 19.02
C PRO A 478 -1.33 -5.45 18.57
N ALA A 479 -0.88 -6.67 18.27
CA ALA A 479 0.42 -6.91 17.65
C ALA A 479 0.39 -8.07 16.63
N LEU A 480 1.22 -7.91 15.59
CA LEU A 480 1.65 -8.95 14.66
C LEU A 480 3.11 -9.28 14.99
N ILE A 481 3.37 -10.51 15.43
CA ILE A 481 4.72 -11.00 15.73
C ILE A 481 5.24 -11.81 14.54
N LEU A 482 6.42 -11.45 14.04
CA LEU A 482 7.10 -12.15 12.95
C LEU A 482 8.36 -12.81 13.50
N ALA A 483 8.38 -14.15 13.53
CA ALA A 483 9.53 -14.92 13.93
C ALA A 483 10.67 -14.78 12.90
N MET A 484 11.85 -14.37 13.36
CA MET A 484 13.06 -14.44 12.54
C MET A 484 13.86 -15.69 12.90
N ASN A 485 14.29 -16.41 11.87
CA ASN A 485 15.17 -17.55 12.04
C ASN A 485 16.64 -17.12 11.90
N ALA A 486 17.20 -16.63 13.00
CA ALA A 486 18.65 -16.62 13.21
C ALA A 486 18.96 -17.70 14.25
N PRO A 487 20.17 -18.29 14.30
CA PRO A 487 20.51 -19.18 15.40
C PRO A 487 20.23 -18.45 16.73
N ARG A 488 19.17 -18.89 17.43
CA ARG A 488 18.61 -18.28 18.64
C ARG A 488 17.95 -16.90 18.44
N GLY A 489 16.99 -16.80 17.52
CA GLY A 489 16.01 -15.69 17.54
C GLY A 489 15.28 -15.59 18.88
N ASP A 490 14.76 -14.40 19.21
CA ASP A 490 14.04 -14.17 20.46
C ASP A 490 12.67 -14.86 20.43
N SER A 491 12.43 -15.78 21.38
CA SER A 491 11.14 -16.48 21.47
C SER A 491 10.01 -15.59 21.97
N LEU A 492 10.34 -14.41 22.54
CA LEU A 492 9.42 -13.49 23.20
C LEU A 492 8.52 -14.17 24.24
N SER A 493 9.02 -15.22 24.91
CA SER A 493 8.24 -16.00 25.88
C SER A 493 7.62 -15.13 26.98
N GLU A 494 8.36 -14.13 27.47
CA GLU A 494 7.87 -13.16 28.45
C GLU A 494 6.57 -12.44 28.01
N ALA A 495 6.40 -12.21 26.71
CA ALA A 495 5.22 -11.55 26.15
C ALA A 495 4.12 -12.53 25.72
N LEU A 496 4.47 -13.74 25.27
CA LEU A 496 3.55 -14.66 24.59
C LEU A 496 3.00 -15.78 25.50
N ASP A 497 3.66 -16.09 26.61
CA ASP A 497 3.24 -17.17 27.52
C ASP A 497 1.84 -16.92 28.12
N GLU A 498 1.50 -15.66 28.45
CA GLU A 498 0.17 -15.29 28.96
C GLU A 498 -0.94 -15.47 27.90
N TRP A 499 -0.58 -15.41 26.61
CA TRP A 499 -1.48 -15.63 25.49
C TRP A 499 -1.54 -17.10 25.05
N GLY A 500 -0.73 -17.97 25.67
CA GLY A 500 -0.68 -19.38 25.35
C GLY A 500 -0.03 -19.67 24.01
N VAL A 501 0.88 -18.81 23.52
CA VAL A 501 1.60 -19.01 22.25
C VAL A 501 3.09 -19.19 22.50
N LYS A 502 3.72 -20.13 21.81
CA LYS A 502 5.17 -20.36 21.87
C LYS A 502 5.78 -20.37 20.48
N ILE A 503 6.80 -19.55 20.27
CA ILE A 503 7.65 -19.58 19.07
C ILE A 503 8.77 -20.59 19.32
N ARG A 504 8.80 -21.70 18.57
CA ARG A 504 9.84 -22.74 18.70
C ARG A 504 11.11 -22.33 17.95
N THR A 505 11.80 -21.30 18.44
CA THR A 505 13.07 -20.82 17.83
C THR A 505 14.21 -21.84 17.93
N ASP A 506 13.98 -22.93 18.67
CA ASP A 506 14.80 -24.14 18.74
C ASP A 506 14.53 -25.15 17.60
N LEU A 507 13.56 -24.87 16.72
CA LEU A 507 13.18 -25.73 15.60
C LEU A 507 13.08 -24.94 14.30
N VAL A 508 13.29 -25.65 13.19
CA VAL A 508 12.88 -25.20 11.84
C VAL A 508 12.13 -26.34 11.17
N ALA A 509 10.98 -26.06 10.55
CA ALA A 509 10.30 -27.08 9.76
C ALA A 509 11.15 -27.42 8.53
N VAL A 510 11.29 -28.71 8.25
CA VAL A 510 11.98 -29.23 7.08
C VAL A 510 11.21 -30.41 6.49
N HIS A 511 11.45 -30.69 5.22
CA HIS A 511 11.05 -31.94 4.57
C HIS A 511 12.28 -32.75 4.16
N GLU A 512 12.12 -34.05 3.90
CA GLU A 512 13.24 -34.84 3.37
C GLU A 512 13.70 -34.31 2.00
N GLU A 513 14.98 -34.48 1.69
CA GLU A 513 15.54 -34.03 0.42
C GLU A 513 14.82 -34.67 -0.77
N LEU A 514 14.43 -33.83 -1.73
CA LEU A 514 13.75 -34.28 -2.93
C LEU A 514 14.77 -34.76 -3.98
N PRO A 515 14.51 -35.89 -4.67
CA PRO A 515 15.40 -36.42 -5.70
C PRO A 515 15.53 -35.43 -6.86
N PRO A 516 16.68 -35.31 -7.54
CA PRO A 516 16.93 -34.32 -8.59
C PRO A 516 15.86 -34.35 -9.69
N PRO A 517 15.64 -33.23 -10.41
CA PRO A 517 14.58 -33.14 -11.40
C PRO A 517 14.77 -34.17 -12.50
N GLN A 518 13.68 -34.81 -12.91
CA GLN A 518 13.67 -35.64 -14.12
C GLN A 518 13.38 -34.75 -15.32
N GLY A 519 14.43 -34.23 -15.95
CA GLY A 519 14.35 -33.40 -17.16
C GLY A 519 14.72 -31.94 -16.95
N ARG A 520 14.37 -31.08 -17.92
CA ARG A 520 14.73 -29.67 -17.93
C ARG A 520 13.81 -28.90 -16.98
N VAL A 521 14.37 -28.39 -15.88
CA VAL A 521 13.67 -27.46 -14.99
C VAL A 521 13.49 -26.12 -15.69
N THR A 522 12.24 -25.65 -15.73
CA THR A 522 11.89 -24.36 -16.34
C THR A 522 11.47 -23.32 -15.29
N ASP A 523 11.02 -23.77 -14.10
CA ASP A 523 10.66 -22.93 -12.95
C ASP A 523 11.74 -23.03 -11.84
N PRO A 524 12.47 -21.95 -11.51
CA PRO A 524 13.45 -21.94 -10.42
C PRO A 524 12.84 -22.20 -9.04
N VAL A 525 11.53 -22.00 -8.84
CA VAL A 525 10.85 -22.38 -7.59
C VAL A 525 10.90 -23.90 -7.39
N GLU A 526 10.82 -24.69 -8.46
CA GLU A 526 10.94 -26.15 -8.38
C GLU A 526 12.32 -26.57 -7.87
N ASN A 527 13.37 -25.80 -8.19
CA ASN A 527 14.69 -26.02 -7.64
C ASN A 527 14.80 -25.57 -6.18
N ALA A 528 14.23 -24.41 -5.85
CA ALA A 528 14.24 -23.88 -4.49
C ALA A 528 13.52 -24.81 -3.50
N LEU A 529 12.39 -25.41 -3.89
CA LEU A 529 11.62 -26.37 -3.09
C LEU A 529 12.35 -27.68 -2.78
N ARG A 530 13.53 -27.90 -3.38
CA ARG A 530 14.39 -29.04 -3.03
C ARG A 530 15.20 -28.76 -1.77
N TRP A 531 15.37 -27.49 -1.41
CA TRP A 531 15.98 -27.10 -0.16
C TRP A 531 14.99 -27.37 0.98
N PRO A 532 15.31 -28.27 1.93
CA PRO A 532 14.39 -28.76 2.96
C PRO A 532 13.55 -27.73 3.73
N PRO A 533 14.05 -26.53 4.10
CA PRO A 533 13.29 -25.58 4.92
C PRO A 533 12.31 -24.69 4.13
N ILE A 534 12.13 -24.91 2.81
CA ILE A 534 11.21 -24.12 1.98
C ILE A 534 9.87 -24.85 1.81
N PHE A 535 8.77 -24.17 2.13
CA PHE A 535 7.42 -24.68 1.91
C PHE A 535 6.56 -23.73 1.09
N VAL A 536 5.95 -24.23 0.01
CA VAL A 536 4.79 -23.55 -0.59
C VAL A 536 3.54 -23.89 0.20
N ILE A 537 2.86 -22.86 0.68
CA ILE A 537 1.63 -22.94 1.46
C ILE A 537 0.44 -22.65 0.55
N LYS A 538 -0.56 -23.53 0.57
CA LYS A 538 -1.85 -23.32 -0.12
C LYS A 538 -3.05 -23.39 0.82
N ASP A 539 -2.89 -24.09 1.95
CA ASP A 539 -3.87 -24.12 3.02
C ASP A 539 -3.35 -23.31 4.20
N TYR A 540 -4.14 -22.32 4.60
CA TYR A 540 -3.80 -21.42 5.70
C TYR A 540 -4.57 -21.76 6.98
N GLY A 541 -5.40 -22.81 6.97
CA GLY A 541 -6.26 -23.20 8.10
C GLY A 541 -7.64 -22.54 8.05
N ASP A 542 -8.39 -22.65 9.15
CA ASP A 542 -9.78 -22.20 9.23
C ASP A 542 -9.96 -21.06 10.24
N HIS A 543 -9.73 -19.82 9.78
CA HIS A 543 -9.95 -18.61 10.57
C HIS A 543 -10.39 -17.46 9.63
N PRO A 544 -11.28 -16.54 10.05
CA PRO A 544 -11.74 -15.43 9.20
C PRO A 544 -10.62 -14.64 8.50
N MET A 545 -9.48 -14.46 9.18
CA MET A 545 -8.28 -13.79 8.63
C MET A 545 -7.68 -14.48 7.39
N VAL A 546 -7.74 -15.82 7.33
CA VAL A 546 -7.01 -16.61 6.32
C VAL A 546 -7.93 -17.36 5.35
N ARG A 547 -9.20 -17.51 5.70
CA ARG A 547 -10.21 -18.20 4.88
C ARG A 547 -10.32 -17.61 3.46
N PRO A 548 -10.24 -16.28 3.22
CA PRO A 548 -10.32 -15.72 1.87
C PRO A 548 -9.10 -15.96 0.98
N ILE A 549 -7.93 -16.25 1.56
CA ILE A 549 -6.68 -16.42 0.82
C ILE A 549 -6.35 -17.90 0.58
N ARG A 550 -7.23 -18.80 1.01
CA ARG A 550 -7.10 -20.23 0.75
C ARG A 550 -6.95 -20.47 -0.75
N SER A 551 -6.01 -21.33 -1.12
CA SER A 551 -5.61 -21.64 -2.50
C SER A 551 -4.78 -20.57 -3.23
N LEU A 552 -4.43 -19.45 -2.60
CA LEU A 552 -3.32 -18.64 -3.09
C LEU A 552 -2.01 -19.32 -2.69
N ASP A 553 -1.03 -19.35 -3.58
CA ASP A 553 0.29 -19.82 -3.17
C ASP A 553 0.93 -18.74 -2.29
N GLY A 554 1.42 -19.18 -1.14
CA GLY A 554 2.36 -18.46 -0.30
C GLY A 554 3.64 -19.28 -0.15
N VAL A 555 4.67 -18.66 0.39
CA VAL A 555 5.91 -19.33 0.75
C VAL A 555 6.39 -18.82 2.11
N LEU A 556 6.79 -19.73 2.98
CA LEU A 556 7.43 -19.41 4.26
C LEU A 556 8.87 -19.93 4.18
N VAL A 557 9.83 -19.03 4.37
CA VAL A 557 11.27 -19.31 4.23
C VAL A 557 12.01 -18.65 5.40
N PRO A 558 12.87 -19.40 6.09
CA PRO A 558 12.47 -20.71 6.62
C PRO A 558 11.24 -20.60 7.54
N LEU A 559 10.57 -21.72 7.83
CA LEU A 559 9.40 -21.76 8.72
C LEU A 559 9.79 -22.20 10.14
N VAL A 560 9.60 -21.32 11.11
CA VAL A 560 9.72 -21.58 12.56
C VAL A 560 8.36 -22.07 13.10
N PRO A 561 8.27 -23.29 13.67
CA PRO A 561 7.00 -23.80 14.19
C PRO A 561 6.42 -22.95 15.33
N ILE A 562 5.10 -22.78 15.30
CA ILE A 562 4.33 -22.08 16.34
C ILE A 562 3.44 -23.09 17.08
N GLU A 563 3.52 -23.08 18.39
CA GLU A 563 2.70 -23.90 19.27
C GLU A 563 1.70 -23.05 20.06
N THR A 564 0.57 -23.67 20.41
CA THR A 564 -0.44 -23.04 21.27
C THR A 564 -0.79 -23.95 22.43
N THR A 565 -0.97 -23.37 23.61
CA THR A 565 -1.47 -24.03 24.81
C THR A 565 -2.77 -23.36 25.26
N PRO A 566 -3.78 -24.11 25.72
CA PRO A 566 -5.00 -23.50 26.25
C PRO A 566 -4.68 -22.57 27.43
N LYS A 567 -5.17 -21.33 27.36
CA LYS A 567 -5.09 -20.35 28.44
C LYS A 567 -6.47 -19.80 28.73
N GLU A 568 -6.80 -19.70 30.01
CA GLU A 568 -8.06 -19.12 30.45
C GLU A 568 -8.21 -17.69 29.92
N GLY A 569 -9.39 -17.35 29.41
CA GLY A 569 -9.67 -16.05 28.84
C GLY A 569 -9.11 -15.80 27.44
N CYS A 570 -8.37 -16.73 26.81
CA CYS A 570 -7.84 -16.60 25.46
C CYS A 570 -8.40 -17.67 24.50
N VAL A 571 -8.81 -17.25 23.30
CA VAL A 571 -9.20 -18.15 22.22
C VAL A 571 -8.09 -18.17 21.17
N ALA A 572 -7.31 -19.25 21.16
CA ALA A 572 -6.21 -19.45 20.23
C ALA A 572 -6.59 -20.39 19.08
N THR A 573 -6.31 -19.99 17.84
CA THR A 573 -6.49 -20.78 16.62
C THR A 573 -5.16 -20.96 15.91
N LYS A 574 -4.75 -22.21 15.67
CA LYS A 574 -3.56 -22.51 14.85
C LYS A 574 -3.88 -22.28 13.38
N ILE A 575 -2.96 -21.63 12.67
CA ILE A 575 -3.08 -21.33 11.23
C ILE A 575 -1.82 -21.80 10.50
N ILE A 576 -1.91 -21.89 9.18
CA ILE A 576 -0.82 -22.29 8.28
C ILE A 576 -0.29 -23.69 8.66
N PRO A 577 -1.12 -24.74 8.54
CA PRO A 577 -0.63 -26.11 8.71
C PRO A 577 0.51 -26.37 7.72
N VAL A 578 1.65 -26.87 8.22
CA VAL A 578 2.79 -27.21 7.37
C VAL A 578 2.38 -28.37 6.46
N PRO A 579 2.53 -28.25 5.12
CA PRO A 579 2.14 -29.31 4.19
C PRO A 579 2.87 -30.62 4.48
N THR A 580 2.14 -31.74 4.43
CA THR A 580 2.69 -33.11 4.55
C THR A 580 2.33 -33.92 3.30
N PRO A 581 3.03 -33.71 2.16
CA PRO A 581 2.73 -34.43 0.93
C PRO A 581 2.88 -35.94 1.11
N LYS A 582 2.04 -36.71 0.44
CA LYS A 582 2.06 -38.17 0.54
C LYS A 582 3.42 -38.71 0.08
N GLY A 583 4.08 -39.45 0.97
CA GLY A 583 5.38 -40.07 0.69
C GLY A 583 6.58 -39.14 0.85
N ILE A 584 6.37 -37.90 1.35
CA ILE A 584 7.43 -36.97 1.75
C ILE A 584 7.38 -36.82 3.27
N LYS A 585 8.47 -37.18 3.97
CA LYS A 585 8.60 -36.94 5.42
C LYS A 585 8.81 -35.46 5.70
N VAL A 586 8.17 -34.97 6.76
CA VAL A 586 8.24 -33.57 7.25
C VAL A 586 8.41 -33.61 8.76
N TRP A 587 9.24 -32.75 9.33
CA TRP A 587 9.48 -32.64 10.77
C TRP A 587 10.00 -31.25 11.15
N GLY A 588 10.01 -30.95 12.45
CA GLY A 588 10.71 -29.80 13.02
C GLY A 588 12.12 -30.24 13.38
N GLU A 589 13.10 -29.79 12.61
CA GLU A 589 14.52 -30.05 12.79
C GLU A 589 15.08 -29.23 13.94
N SER A 590 15.72 -29.91 14.88
CA SER A 590 16.30 -29.31 16.09
C SER A 590 17.73 -28.80 15.88
N ASN A 591 18.45 -29.34 14.89
CA ASN A 591 19.74 -28.80 14.45
C ASN A 591 19.54 -27.69 13.41
N VAL A 592 19.02 -26.55 13.88
CA VAL A 592 18.66 -25.40 13.04
C VAL A 592 19.83 -24.88 12.22
N GLU A 593 21.04 -24.85 12.78
CA GLU A 593 22.23 -24.32 12.09
C GLU A 593 22.61 -25.16 10.87
N ASP A 594 22.61 -26.49 11.01
CA ASP A 594 22.89 -27.39 9.89
C ASP A 594 21.75 -27.41 8.87
N ALA A 595 20.50 -27.27 9.30
CA ALA A 595 19.33 -27.24 8.42
C ALA A 595 19.30 -26.02 7.49
N LEU A 596 19.79 -24.88 7.98
CA LEU A 596 19.80 -23.61 7.24
C LEU A 596 21.06 -23.38 6.42
N ASN A 597 22.11 -24.17 6.63
CA ASN A 597 23.35 -24.01 5.91
C ASN A 597 23.30 -24.82 4.59
N PRO A 598 23.34 -24.16 3.42
CA PRO A 598 23.24 -24.86 2.14
C PRO A 598 24.48 -25.72 1.80
N ARG A 599 25.53 -25.68 2.64
CA ARG A 599 26.78 -26.45 2.48
C ARG A 599 26.89 -27.65 3.42
N THR A 600 26.04 -27.76 4.44
CA THR A 600 26.04 -28.87 5.41
C THR A 600 25.29 -30.08 4.86
N ARG A 601 25.55 -31.23 5.48
CA ARG A 601 25.07 -32.55 5.03
C ARG A 601 23.55 -32.67 5.20
N ARG A 602 22.95 -33.62 4.46
CA ARG A 602 21.51 -33.94 4.45
C ARG A 602 20.89 -33.93 5.86
N VAL A 603 19.76 -33.24 6.02
CA VAL A 603 18.93 -33.33 7.23
C VAL A 603 18.22 -34.69 7.28
N GLU A 604 18.30 -35.38 8.40
CA GLU A 604 17.67 -36.68 8.64
C GLU A 604 16.92 -36.66 9.97
N PHE A 605 15.70 -37.20 9.99
CA PHE A 605 14.85 -37.17 11.19
C PHE A 605 15.48 -37.94 12.37
N ASN A 606 15.74 -37.22 13.46
CA ASN A 606 16.32 -37.71 14.71
C ASN A 606 15.36 -37.45 15.89
N PRO A 607 14.47 -38.40 16.23
CA PRO A 607 13.48 -38.18 17.29
C PRO A 607 14.14 -38.01 18.67
N PRO A 608 13.52 -37.25 19.59
CA PRO A 608 13.96 -37.14 20.98
C PRO A 608 14.06 -38.52 21.63
N LYS A 609 15.17 -38.79 22.32
CA LYS A 609 15.32 -40.02 23.11
C LYS A 609 14.45 -39.96 24.36
N PRO A 610 13.91 -41.09 24.86
CA PRO A 610 13.13 -41.11 26.09
C PRO A 610 13.89 -40.47 27.26
N GLY A 611 13.35 -39.37 27.81
CA GLY A 611 13.94 -38.64 28.94
C GLY A 611 14.91 -37.50 28.58
N GLU A 612 15.22 -37.29 27.30
CA GLU A 612 16.01 -36.14 26.84
C GLU A 612 15.08 -34.97 26.44
N VAL A 613 15.46 -33.75 26.82
CA VAL A 613 14.83 -32.51 26.34
C VAL A 613 15.59 -32.07 25.09
N GLY A 614 14.97 -32.25 23.91
CA GLY A 614 15.56 -31.89 22.62
C GLY A 614 15.51 -33.03 21.62
N GLY A 615 15.53 -32.69 20.33
CA GLY A 615 15.35 -33.62 19.21
C GLY A 615 14.20 -33.18 18.30
N ASP A 616 14.06 -33.90 17.18
CA ASP A 616 13.15 -33.50 16.11
C ASP A 616 11.69 -33.75 16.46
N VAL A 617 10.83 -32.84 16.01
CA VAL A 617 9.39 -32.88 16.31
C VAL A 617 8.58 -33.36 15.10
N PRO A 618 7.79 -34.45 15.22
CA PRO A 618 6.96 -34.91 14.12
C PRO A 618 5.76 -33.97 13.87
N PRO A 619 5.10 -34.07 12.69
CA PRO A 619 3.89 -33.31 12.40
C PRO A 619 2.71 -33.77 13.29
N PRO A 620 1.66 -32.94 13.45
CA PRO A 620 1.39 -31.70 12.72
C PRO A 620 2.18 -30.50 13.26
N LEU A 621 2.77 -29.74 12.34
CA LEU A 621 3.42 -28.45 12.60
C LEU A 621 2.56 -27.32 12.04
N PHE A 622 2.68 -26.14 12.63
CA PHE A 622 1.92 -24.95 12.22
C PHE A 622 2.86 -23.74 12.10
N GLY A 623 2.67 -22.95 11.06
CA GLY A 623 3.45 -21.73 10.80
C GLY A 623 2.84 -20.47 11.41
N GLY A 624 1.74 -20.55 12.15
CA GLY A 624 1.18 -19.39 12.82
C GLY A 624 0.08 -19.68 13.84
N ALA A 625 -0.24 -18.67 14.63
CA ALA A 625 -1.34 -18.66 15.57
C ALA A 625 -2.06 -17.31 15.57
N VAL A 626 -3.36 -17.34 15.80
CA VAL A 626 -4.21 -16.16 15.99
C VAL A 626 -4.87 -16.30 17.35
N VAL A 627 -4.81 -15.25 18.18
CA VAL A 627 -5.38 -15.27 19.53
C VAL A 627 -6.25 -14.05 19.76
N GLU A 628 -7.45 -14.27 20.26
CA GLU A 628 -8.35 -13.22 20.74
C GLU A 628 -8.62 -13.40 22.23
N ARG A 629 -8.37 -12.34 23.01
CA ARG A 629 -8.64 -12.33 24.43
C ARG A 629 -10.10 -11.96 24.68
N THR A 630 -10.79 -12.80 25.43
CA THR A 630 -12.24 -12.72 25.64
C THR A 630 -12.68 -11.56 26.54
N SER A 631 -11.81 -11.06 27.42
CA SER A 631 -12.14 -10.00 28.37
C SER A 631 -12.30 -8.62 27.73
N ASP A 632 -11.47 -8.29 26.74
CA ASP A 632 -11.40 -6.96 26.11
C ASP A 632 -11.37 -7.00 24.58
N GLY A 633 -11.37 -8.20 23.97
CA GLY A 633 -11.27 -8.38 22.52
C GLY A 633 -9.92 -7.93 21.97
N ALA A 634 -8.85 -7.99 22.78
CA ALA A 634 -7.49 -7.76 22.33
C ALA A 634 -7.04 -8.89 21.38
N ARG A 635 -6.32 -8.54 20.32
CA ARG A 635 -6.00 -9.43 19.20
C ARG A 635 -4.48 -9.55 19.02
N LEU A 636 -4.01 -10.78 18.85
CA LEU A 636 -2.60 -11.12 18.62
C LEU A 636 -2.49 -12.06 17.42
N VAL A 637 -1.53 -11.79 16.53
CA VAL A 637 -1.16 -12.70 15.44
C VAL A 637 0.32 -13.03 15.56
N VAL A 638 0.68 -14.31 15.47
CA VAL A 638 2.07 -14.77 15.49
C VAL A 638 2.33 -15.60 14.24
N LEU A 639 3.33 -15.22 13.44
CA LEU A 639 3.72 -15.91 12.21
C LEU A 639 5.17 -16.38 12.31
N GLY A 640 5.39 -17.64 11.93
CA GLY A 640 6.65 -18.37 12.00
C GLY A 640 7.67 -18.02 10.91
N SER A 641 7.55 -16.88 10.24
CA SER A 641 8.54 -16.41 9.28
C SER A 641 8.35 -14.91 9.09
N ALA A 642 9.45 -14.15 9.11
CA ALA A 642 9.46 -12.75 8.74
C ALA A 642 9.71 -12.55 7.23
N GLU A 643 10.47 -13.44 6.59
CA GLU A 643 10.91 -13.29 5.19
C GLU A 643 9.76 -13.33 4.20
N PHE A 644 8.66 -14.02 4.54
CA PHE A 644 7.50 -14.16 3.65
C PHE A 644 6.94 -12.81 3.16
N ALA A 645 7.07 -11.75 3.98
CA ALA A 645 6.59 -10.40 3.69
C ALA A 645 7.72 -9.43 3.30
N MET A 646 8.94 -9.92 3.08
CA MET A 646 10.05 -9.11 2.58
C MET A 646 10.01 -8.95 1.06
N ASN A 647 10.57 -7.84 0.59
CA ASN A 647 10.56 -7.44 -0.83
C ASN A 647 11.00 -8.57 -1.77
N HIS A 648 12.09 -9.28 -1.46
CA HIS A 648 12.63 -10.34 -2.31
C HIS A 648 11.67 -11.51 -2.54
N ILE A 649 10.73 -11.75 -1.62
CA ILE A 649 9.65 -12.73 -1.79
C ILE A 649 8.43 -12.10 -2.47
N LEU A 650 8.03 -10.90 -2.03
CA LEU A 650 6.83 -10.22 -2.56
C LEU A 650 6.96 -9.85 -4.04
N GLU A 651 8.16 -9.48 -4.48
CA GLU A 651 8.50 -9.07 -5.84
C GLU A 651 8.92 -10.25 -6.73
N PHE A 652 8.94 -11.47 -6.20
CA PHE A 652 9.27 -12.65 -7.00
C PHE A 652 8.15 -12.92 -8.01
N ASN A 653 8.40 -12.65 -9.29
CA ASN A 653 7.42 -12.79 -10.36
C ASN A 653 7.27 -14.24 -10.84
N ASP A 654 6.08 -14.56 -11.35
CA ASP A 654 5.86 -15.79 -12.09
C ASP A 654 6.55 -15.71 -13.47
N LEU A 655 7.59 -16.52 -13.66
CA LEU A 655 8.49 -16.43 -14.82
C LEU A 655 7.85 -16.83 -16.15
N GLU A 656 6.87 -17.73 -16.13
CA GLU A 656 6.15 -18.12 -17.34
C GLU A 656 5.28 -16.95 -17.82
N LEU A 657 4.58 -16.32 -16.88
CA LEU A 657 3.75 -15.14 -17.15
C LEU A 657 4.59 -13.92 -17.50
N GLU A 658 5.75 -13.75 -16.86
CA GLU A 658 6.69 -12.68 -17.17
C GLU A 658 7.17 -12.76 -18.64
N ARG A 659 7.42 -13.97 -19.16
CA ARG A 659 7.77 -14.19 -20.57
C ARG A 659 6.66 -13.75 -21.53
N GLU A 660 5.41 -13.86 -21.11
CA GLU A 660 4.24 -13.37 -21.84
C GLU A 660 3.96 -11.88 -21.60
N GLY A 661 4.79 -11.21 -20.78
CA GLY A 661 4.67 -9.80 -20.44
C GLY A 661 3.66 -9.49 -19.34
N ARG A 662 3.28 -10.49 -18.55
CA ARG A 662 2.38 -10.35 -17.40
C ARG A 662 3.19 -10.49 -16.11
N PHE A 663 3.31 -9.41 -15.35
CA PHE A 663 4.15 -9.34 -14.16
C PHE A 663 3.28 -9.49 -12.91
N VAL A 664 3.11 -10.73 -12.48
CA VAL A 664 2.31 -11.08 -11.31
C VAL A 664 3.19 -11.78 -10.29
N SER A 665 2.93 -11.50 -9.01
CA SER A 665 3.64 -12.15 -7.91
C SER A 665 3.40 -13.66 -7.96
N ARG A 666 4.48 -14.44 -7.80
CA ARG A 666 4.42 -15.90 -7.69
C ARG A 666 3.68 -16.33 -6.42
N PHE A 667 3.88 -15.60 -5.33
CA PHE A 667 3.37 -15.91 -3.98
C PHE A 667 2.41 -14.82 -3.45
N PRO A 668 1.27 -14.55 -4.12
CA PRO A 668 0.35 -13.48 -3.74
C PRO A 668 -0.21 -13.68 -2.33
N GLY A 669 -0.36 -14.92 -1.88
CA GLY A 669 -0.89 -15.25 -0.57
C GLY A 669 -0.06 -14.69 0.59
N ASN A 670 1.23 -14.41 0.40
CA ASN A 670 2.08 -13.80 1.42
C ASN A 670 1.66 -12.35 1.72
N SER A 671 1.53 -11.56 0.66
CA SER A 671 1.13 -10.17 0.78
C SER A 671 -0.29 -10.02 1.35
N GLU A 672 -1.21 -10.92 0.96
CA GLU A 672 -2.57 -10.95 1.48
C GLU A 672 -2.61 -11.38 2.95
N LEU A 673 -1.83 -12.40 3.33
CA LEU A 673 -1.72 -12.87 4.71
C LEU A 673 -1.28 -11.73 5.64
N PHE A 674 -0.26 -10.97 5.24
CA PHE A 674 0.22 -9.83 6.02
C PHE A 674 -0.86 -8.74 6.14
N CYS A 675 -1.45 -8.30 5.03
CA CYS A 675 -2.48 -7.26 5.06
C CYS A 675 -3.72 -7.70 5.84
N ASN A 676 -4.19 -8.93 5.68
CA ASN A 676 -5.34 -9.46 6.42
C ASN A 676 -5.06 -9.57 7.92
N ALA A 677 -3.82 -9.88 8.33
CA ALA A 677 -3.44 -9.82 9.73
C ALA A 677 -3.59 -8.40 10.30
N ILE A 678 -3.09 -7.38 9.58
CA ILE A 678 -3.24 -5.99 10.00
C ILE A 678 -4.71 -5.54 10.01
N PHE A 679 -5.51 -5.91 9.00
CA PHE A 679 -6.94 -5.59 8.99
C PHE A 679 -7.68 -6.24 10.16
N TRP A 680 -7.38 -7.49 10.48
CA TRP A 680 -7.97 -8.18 11.62
C TRP A 680 -7.55 -7.53 12.95
N LEU A 681 -6.27 -7.19 13.12
CA LEU A 681 -5.76 -6.47 14.28
C LEU A 681 -6.38 -5.08 14.43
N ALA A 682 -6.66 -4.40 13.31
CA ALA A 682 -7.31 -3.09 13.25
C ALA A 682 -8.84 -3.15 13.47
N LYS A 683 -9.44 -4.33 13.68
CA LYS A 683 -10.89 -4.56 13.72
C LYS A 683 -11.60 -4.08 12.44
N MET A 684 -10.93 -4.22 11.30
CA MET A 684 -11.41 -3.91 9.95
C MET A 684 -11.81 -5.20 9.22
N ASP A 685 -12.65 -6.03 9.84
CA ASP A 685 -13.07 -7.34 9.30
C ASP A 685 -13.76 -7.25 7.93
N THR A 686 -14.26 -6.07 7.56
CA THR A 686 -14.82 -5.78 6.23
C THR A 686 -13.78 -5.74 5.12
N MET A 687 -12.51 -5.43 5.45
CA MET A 687 -11.40 -5.41 4.50
C MET A 687 -10.76 -6.78 4.31
N ILE A 688 -11.06 -7.76 5.16
CA ILE A 688 -10.52 -9.13 5.06
C ILE A 688 -11.23 -9.85 3.90
N ALA A 689 -10.52 -9.94 2.78
CA ALA A 689 -10.91 -10.63 1.56
C ALA A 689 -9.67 -10.80 0.67
N THR A 690 -9.79 -11.54 -0.43
CA THR A 690 -8.75 -11.56 -1.46
C THR A 690 -8.74 -10.21 -2.18
N SER A 691 -7.61 -9.51 -2.17
CA SER A 691 -7.49 -8.21 -2.84
C SER A 691 -7.52 -8.34 -4.37
N PRO A 692 -7.73 -7.21 -5.09
CA PRO A 692 -7.65 -7.21 -6.54
C PRO A 692 -6.32 -7.69 -7.11
N ALA A 693 -5.22 -7.25 -6.50
CA ALA A 693 -3.86 -7.63 -6.90
C ALA A 693 -3.61 -9.15 -6.83
N ALA A 694 -4.17 -9.83 -5.84
CA ALA A 694 -3.99 -11.27 -5.68
C ALA A 694 -4.87 -12.11 -6.63
N MET A 695 -5.89 -11.50 -7.24
CA MET A 695 -6.84 -12.14 -8.15
C MET A 695 -6.57 -11.80 -9.62
N GLU A 696 -5.44 -11.18 -9.95
CA GLU A 696 -5.02 -10.89 -11.34
C GLU A 696 -4.92 -12.17 -12.21
N MET A 697 -4.80 -13.35 -11.59
CA MET A 697 -4.95 -14.65 -12.25
C MET A 697 -5.82 -15.60 -11.43
N SER A 698 -6.77 -16.25 -12.10
CA SER A 698 -7.48 -17.39 -11.53
C SER A 698 -6.56 -18.60 -11.47
N ARG A 699 -6.14 -18.95 -10.26
CA ARG A 699 -5.51 -20.24 -10.01
C ARG A 699 -6.62 -21.28 -9.91
N ILE A 700 -6.51 -22.35 -10.70
CA ILE A 700 -7.47 -23.46 -10.63
C ILE A 700 -7.40 -24.00 -9.20
N LYS A 701 -8.48 -23.81 -8.43
CA LYS A 701 -8.57 -24.35 -7.08
C LYS A 701 -8.42 -25.86 -7.16
N GLU A 702 -7.64 -26.44 -6.26
CA GLU A 702 -7.63 -27.89 -6.08
C GLU A 702 -9.06 -28.34 -5.76
N MET A 703 -9.62 -29.12 -6.67
CA MET A 703 -10.98 -29.60 -6.58
C MET A 703 -11.02 -30.69 -5.51
N SER A 704 -11.90 -30.55 -4.50
CA SER A 704 -12.05 -31.60 -3.49
C SER A 704 -12.35 -32.94 -4.15
N ALA A 705 -11.89 -34.05 -3.56
CA ALA A 705 -12.15 -35.39 -4.12
C ALA A 705 -13.66 -35.68 -4.33
N ALA A 706 -14.54 -35.04 -3.56
CA ALA A 706 -15.98 -35.12 -3.74
C ALA A 706 -16.45 -34.33 -4.97
N ALA A 707 -15.95 -33.11 -5.17
CA ALA A 707 -16.26 -32.28 -6.32
C ALA A 707 -15.71 -32.89 -7.63
N ASP A 708 -14.50 -33.46 -7.61
CA ASP A 708 -13.92 -34.15 -8.77
C ASP A 708 -14.78 -35.35 -9.18
N ARG A 709 -15.16 -36.19 -8.20
CA ARG A 709 -16.09 -37.31 -8.44
C ARG A 709 -17.45 -36.83 -8.96
N PHE A 710 -18.00 -35.74 -8.42
CA PHE A 710 -19.26 -35.17 -8.90
C PHE A 710 -19.15 -34.74 -10.36
N TRP A 711 -18.14 -33.96 -10.73
CA TRP A 711 -17.96 -33.50 -12.11
C TRP A 711 -17.66 -34.64 -13.08
N ARG A 712 -16.79 -35.59 -12.70
CA ARG A 712 -16.46 -36.76 -13.52
C ARG A 712 -17.63 -37.71 -13.69
N ILE A 713 -18.32 -38.07 -12.61
CA ILE A 713 -19.32 -39.14 -12.63
C ILE A 713 -20.69 -38.58 -12.96
N VAL A 714 -21.14 -37.54 -12.26
CA VAL A 714 -22.49 -37.02 -12.43
C VAL A 714 -22.58 -36.17 -13.69
N VAL A 715 -21.69 -35.19 -13.87
CA VAL A 715 -21.82 -34.26 -14.99
C VAL A 715 -21.35 -34.87 -16.31
N LEU A 716 -20.12 -35.39 -16.35
CA LEU A 716 -19.52 -35.88 -17.60
C LEU A 716 -20.06 -37.25 -18.03
N LEU A 717 -20.28 -38.19 -17.11
CA LEU A 717 -20.72 -39.56 -17.46
C LEU A 717 -22.24 -39.76 -17.45
N VAL A 718 -23.00 -38.93 -16.73
CA VAL A 718 -24.48 -39.10 -16.66
C VAL A 718 -25.21 -37.95 -17.34
N VAL A 719 -25.02 -36.70 -16.91
CA VAL A 719 -25.82 -35.56 -17.39
C VAL A 719 -25.58 -35.28 -18.86
N LEU A 720 -24.32 -35.24 -19.32
CA LEU A 720 -23.99 -34.96 -20.73
C LEU A 720 -24.54 -36.03 -21.69
N PRO A 721 -24.32 -37.34 -21.46
CA PRO A 721 -24.89 -38.39 -22.30
C PRO A 721 -26.43 -38.40 -22.28
N LEU A 722 -27.04 -38.16 -21.12
CA LEU A 722 -28.50 -38.11 -20.99
C LEU A 722 -29.08 -36.90 -21.73
N ALA A 723 -28.43 -35.74 -21.67
CA ALA A 723 -28.82 -34.57 -22.44
C ALA A 723 -28.78 -34.83 -23.95
N VAL A 724 -27.77 -35.57 -24.43
CA VAL A 724 -27.68 -36.00 -25.84
C VAL A 724 -28.81 -36.99 -26.18
N LEU A 725 -29.12 -37.95 -25.31
CA LEU A 725 -30.20 -38.90 -25.49
C LEU A 725 -31.57 -38.21 -25.54
N VAL A 726 -31.83 -37.30 -24.60
CA VAL A 726 -33.08 -36.51 -24.54
C VAL A 726 -33.21 -35.64 -25.79
N ALA A 727 -32.13 -34.97 -26.22
CA ALA A 727 -32.13 -34.22 -27.46
C ALA A 727 -32.42 -35.13 -28.69
N GLY A 728 -31.84 -36.34 -28.73
CA GLY A 728 -32.11 -37.32 -29.77
C GLY A 728 -33.56 -37.80 -29.80
N VAL A 729 -34.16 -38.03 -28.63
CA VAL A 729 -35.59 -38.39 -28.49
C VAL A 729 -36.49 -37.25 -28.92
N LEU A 730 -36.19 -36.01 -28.52
CA LEU A 730 -36.96 -34.83 -28.93
C LEU A 730 -36.93 -34.62 -30.45
N VAL A 731 -35.79 -34.83 -31.10
CA VAL A 731 -35.65 -34.77 -32.56
C VAL A 731 -36.36 -35.94 -33.25
N PHE A 732 -36.36 -37.13 -32.65
CA PHE A 732 -37.12 -38.26 -33.18
C PHE A 732 -38.64 -38.01 -33.12
N LEU A 733 -39.12 -37.44 -32.03
CA LEU A 733 -40.53 -37.10 -31.86
C LEU A 733 -40.97 -35.97 -32.79
N SER A 734 -40.16 -34.93 -32.99
CA SER A 734 -40.49 -33.81 -33.89
C SER A 734 -40.44 -34.16 -35.38
N ARG A 735 -39.93 -35.34 -35.75
CA ARG A 735 -39.92 -35.87 -37.13
C ARG A 735 -41.04 -36.86 -37.41
N ARG A 736 -41.83 -37.21 -36.38
CA ARG A 736 -42.89 -38.22 -36.46
C ARG A 736 -44.28 -37.61 -36.59
N ASP A 737 -44.39 -36.31 -36.30
CA ASP A 737 -45.42 -35.42 -36.84
C ASP A 737 -44.94 -34.84 -38.18
#